data_AF-A0A5N6JF83-F1
#
_entry.id   AF-A0A5N6JF83-F1
#
_cell.length_a   1.000
_cell.length_b   1.000
_cell.length_c   1.000
_cell.angle_alpha   90.00
_cell.angle_beta   90.00
_cell.angle_gamma   90.00
#
_symmetry.space_group_name_H-M   'P 1'
#
loop_
_entity.id
_entity.type
_entity.pdbx_description
1 polymer ?
#
loop_
_entity_poly.entity_id
_entity_poly.type
_entity_poly.pdbx_seq_one_letter_code
_entity_poly.pdbx_strand_id
1 'polypeptide(L)'
;MSFLYRWFGPLYDAILCPGLPWSIRWRLLALQPVVLLTNAIQYWRGIRSKHPKTTIWIPLRRAPGHSVRAIVYHPLEKASNDGPRALHLNIHGGGFLGGLPEGNTPFCDRIAAETGAVVISTSHRYSPRYTFPVAHRDVQDVAEWLIENAGRLWGADPRLMSVSGFSTGGNLALGVAQWLARSEFNVKAAVMFYAPVDLRLSPWEKLKPAKYPEKDPLAFVLPLMDAYAGPEREKYRDSPILHPILADIESLPRNMLFLCAKVDILLHEQTVFVNRLKDEAAALNRKIECPQEPSQDHSSSREDRVSLASEFESAARSPYNIEGMFFDDQIHGWIEKYKAEYHHFIPRFLLRQFAALEQPPPTRRQRGRRPRSQRPQGQPPKDPFVNAINLRKTALVQVSVSREFGLVDMYRDQGYQNPRHIEDNLGKLEGHAGRIIKKASDTFKVGQTLELTRRERDTIRKFLFLMKYRNSTFYARYNHDSITTYDSNDKHLLEVYMRERRFKSPRDIWYANLKTFLDLEMDPDMQWIKKVHERAFPDDAMMFIHHMQSKFMAFCQPSSEEDEFILTHNAYGVFEGPSDVQIDPTTGGAIEGAYTEYHNFAPISPKLIIILRSSLLVDPSKEGAEDLQEEWEILREEVRKQHLFPDKAAVSLLQRLPIKKCGNSYSTTINGKLVLKPNRGPRGDDRFYFTCFRISSYYVNLINSIFLEQATKGDTIVYRSKSALGRTLKSYLEIGREGFKLVTDEANDPRLAFLKKLEKIAGQLVGNVCLRYKAIALPKPQTHMSQWVAHLVGLKVMALSSKSDAPEVYKLMKPGSFLFPLNSFADYDH
;
A
#
# COMPACT_ATOMS: atom_id res chain seq x y z
N MET A 1 -43.98 -2.68 -3.29
CA MET A 1 -44.14 -3.74 -4.34
C MET A 1 -44.35 -5.10 -3.69
N SER A 2 -45.24 -5.93 -4.22
CA SER A 2 -45.48 -7.30 -3.70
C SER A 2 -44.27 -8.22 -3.93
N PHE A 3 -44.16 -9.30 -3.14
CA PHE A 3 -43.13 -10.33 -3.34
C PHE A 3 -43.16 -10.88 -4.77
N LEU A 4 -44.35 -11.13 -5.33
CA LEU A 4 -44.52 -11.64 -6.68
C LEU A 4 -43.97 -10.70 -7.75
N TYR A 5 -44.28 -9.39 -7.67
CA TYR A 5 -43.81 -8.43 -8.66
C TYR A 5 -42.28 -8.25 -8.63
N ARG A 6 -41.64 -8.42 -7.46
CA ARG A 6 -40.18 -8.37 -7.36
C ARG A 6 -39.47 -9.49 -8.13
N TRP A 7 -40.06 -10.68 -8.17
CA TRP A 7 -39.45 -11.83 -8.85
C TRP A 7 -39.94 -11.99 -10.29
N PHE A 8 -41.16 -11.54 -10.58
CA PHE A 8 -41.85 -11.72 -11.87
C PHE A 8 -42.28 -10.40 -12.52
N GLY A 9 -41.64 -9.29 -12.19
CA GLY A 9 -41.99 -7.94 -12.66
C GLY A 9 -42.04 -7.82 -14.18
N PRO A 10 -40.99 -8.21 -14.93
CA PRO A 10 -41.02 -8.19 -16.39
C PRO A 10 -42.18 -9.00 -16.98
N LEU A 11 -42.43 -10.21 -16.48
CA LEU A 11 -43.56 -11.05 -16.93
C LEU A 11 -44.90 -10.37 -16.62
N TYR A 12 -45.05 -9.82 -15.42
CA TYR A 12 -46.25 -9.12 -15.00
C TYR A 12 -46.52 -7.91 -15.89
N ASP A 13 -45.51 -7.12 -16.22
CA ASP A 13 -45.66 -5.95 -17.08
C ASP A 13 -45.88 -6.31 -18.54
N ALA A 14 -45.23 -7.36 -19.03
CA ALA A 14 -45.43 -7.87 -20.39
C ALA A 14 -46.88 -8.30 -20.64
N ILE A 15 -47.58 -8.79 -19.62
CA ILE A 15 -48.96 -9.26 -19.71
C ILE A 15 -49.94 -8.12 -19.36
N LEU A 16 -49.74 -7.46 -18.22
CA LEU A 16 -50.77 -6.66 -17.56
C LEU A 16 -50.56 -5.14 -17.66
N CYS A 17 -49.47 -4.65 -18.25
CA CYS A 17 -49.31 -3.22 -18.44
C CYS A 17 -50.06 -2.78 -19.71
N PRO A 18 -51.12 -1.95 -19.61
CA PRO A 18 -51.86 -1.48 -20.78
C PRO A 18 -50.99 -0.54 -21.63
N GLY A 19 -51.22 -0.52 -22.94
CA GLY A 19 -50.55 0.40 -23.86
C GLY A 19 -49.09 0.06 -24.23
N LEU A 20 -48.49 -1.00 -23.68
CA LEU A 20 -47.13 -1.39 -24.09
C LEU A 20 -47.09 -1.99 -25.50
N PRO A 21 -46.21 -1.48 -26.40
CA PRO A 21 -45.99 -2.07 -27.71
C PRO A 21 -45.52 -3.52 -27.63
N TRP A 22 -45.90 -4.34 -28.61
CA TRP A 22 -45.45 -5.75 -28.69
C TRP A 22 -43.93 -5.88 -28.64
N SER A 23 -43.22 -4.94 -29.27
CA SER A 23 -41.76 -4.87 -29.27
C SER A 23 -41.15 -4.81 -27.86
N ILE A 24 -41.83 -4.17 -26.90
CA ILE A 24 -41.42 -4.10 -25.49
C ILE A 24 -41.88 -5.35 -24.74
N ARG A 25 -43.11 -5.83 -25.00
CA ARG A 25 -43.66 -7.02 -24.32
C ARG A 25 -42.81 -8.27 -24.51
N TRP A 26 -42.46 -8.62 -25.75
CA TRP A 26 -41.68 -9.84 -25.98
C TRP A 26 -40.27 -9.73 -25.36
N ARG A 27 -39.67 -8.54 -25.33
CA ARG A 27 -38.37 -8.31 -24.69
C ARG A 27 -38.46 -8.47 -23.18
N LEU A 28 -39.55 -8.01 -22.55
CA LEU A 28 -39.80 -8.24 -21.13
C LEU A 28 -39.95 -9.73 -20.80
N LEU A 29 -40.65 -10.49 -21.66
CA LEU A 29 -40.74 -11.95 -21.54
C LEU A 29 -39.36 -12.62 -21.66
N ALA A 30 -38.54 -12.19 -22.62
CA ALA A 30 -37.17 -12.67 -22.79
C ALA A 30 -36.25 -12.28 -21.61
N LEU A 31 -36.49 -11.13 -20.98
CA LEU A 31 -35.73 -10.64 -19.83
C LEU A 31 -36.09 -11.35 -18.52
N GLN A 32 -37.30 -11.91 -18.41
CA GLN A 32 -37.79 -12.51 -17.17
C GLN A 32 -36.87 -13.60 -16.56
N PRO A 33 -36.33 -14.57 -17.31
CA PRO A 33 -35.41 -15.56 -16.75
C PRO A 33 -34.11 -14.93 -16.22
N VAL A 34 -33.61 -13.89 -16.90
CA VAL A 34 -32.41 -13.14 -16.49
C VAL A 34 -32.68 -12.38 -15.19
N VAL A 35 -33.84 -11.76 -15.04
CA VAL A 35 -34.24 -11.06 -13.80
C VAL A 35 -34.39 -12.04 -12.64
N LEU A 36 -34.99 -13.21 -12.86
CA LEU A 36 -35.09 -14.25 -11.84
C LEU A 36 -33.71 -14.69 -11.35
N LEU A 37 -32.79 -14.97 -12.28
CA LEU A 37 -31.42 -15.38 -11.95
C LEU A 37 -30.63 -14.29 -11.23
N THR A 38 -30.66 -13.05 -11.74
CA THR A 38 -29.92 -11.93 -11.16
C THR A 38 -30.46 -11.57 -9.78
N ASN A 39 -31.78 -11.56 -9.58
CA ASN A 39 -32.39 -11.37 -8.27
C ASN A 39 -32.05 -12.51 -7.31
N ALA A 40 -32.00 -13.77 -7.76
CA ALA A 40 -31.58 -14.89 -6.92
C ALA A 40 -30.13 -14.72 -6.43
N ILE A 41 -29.22 -14.31 -7.31
CA ILE A 41 -27.82 -14.04 -6.95
C ILE A 41 -27.73 -12.89 -5.93
N GLN A 42 -28.42 -11.78 -6.18
CA GLN A 42 -28.43 -10.60 -5.30
C GLN A 42 -29.02 -10.94 -3.92
N TYR A 43 -30.14 -11.66 -3.91
CA TYR A 43 -30.81 -12.10 -2.68
C TYR A 43 -29.93 -13.07 -1.87
N TRP A 44 -29.26 -14.02 -2.53
CA TRP A 44 -28.33 -14.94 -1.87
C TRP A 44 -27.09 -14.22 -1.32
N ARG A 45 -26.53 -13.25 -2.06
CA ARG A 45 -25.46 -12.36 -1.53
C ARG A 45 -25.92 -11.65 -0.27
N GLY A 46 -27.16 -11.16 -0.27
CA GLY A 46 -27.86 -10.69 0.92
C GLY A 46 -27.80 -11.73 2.04
N ILE A 47 -28.42 -12.89 1.89
CA ILE A 47 -28.51 -13.90 2.96
C ILE A 47 -27.13 -14.36 3.50
N ARG A 48 -26.09 -14.41 2.67
CA ARG A 48 -24.74 -14.83 3.11
C ARG A 48 -24.02 -13.77 3.93
N SER A 49 -24.41 -12.51 3.85
CA SER A 49 -23.84 -11.47 4.70
C SER A 49 -24.19 -11.76 6.16
N LYS A 50 -23.16 -11.69 7.01
CA LYS A 50 -23.31 -11.81 8.47
C LYS A 50 -23.47 -10.47 9.16
N HIS A 51 -23.52 -9.38 8.40
CA HIS A 51 -23.66 -8.04 8.95
C HIS A 51 -25.06 -7.86 9.55
N PRO A 52 -25.20 -7.21 10.72
CA PRO A 52 -26.50 -6.86 11.27
C PRO A 52 -27.32 -6.01 10.30
N LYS A 53 -28.56 -6.44 10.02
CA LYS A 53 -29.46 -5.74 9.09
C LYS A 53 -30.92 -6.02 9.35
N THR A 54 -31.77 -5.06 8.98
CA THR A 54 -33.23 -5.16 9.07
C THR A 54 -33.89 -4.74 7.76
N THR A 55 -35.02 -5.34 7.43
CA THR A 55 -35.83 -4.93 6.26
C THR A 55 -36.96 -4.03 6.72
N ILE A 56 -37.17 -2.91 6.03
CA ILE A 56 -38.28 -1.98 6.27
C ILE A 56 -39.04 -1.69 4.97
N TRP A 57 -40.25 -1.14 5.11
CA TRP A 57 -41.06 -0.64 4.02
C TRP A 57 -41.33 0.84 4.23
N ILE A 58 -40.90 1.66 3.29
CA ILE A 58 -41.00 3.12 3.35
C ILE A 58 -42.23 3.55 2.53
N PRO A 59 -43.23 4.22 3.14
CA PRO A 59 -44.39 4.73 2.42
C PRO A 59 -43.98 5.88 1.48
N LEU A 60 -44.58 5.93 0.30
CA LEU A 60 -44.33 6.98 -0.69
C LEU A 60 -45.37 8.10 -0.55
N ARG A 61 -44.93 9.29 -0.13
CA ARG A 61 -45.79 10.47 0.06
C ARG A 61 -46.51 10.89 -1.22
N ARG A 62 -45.81 10.86 -2.36
CA ARG A 62 -46.34 11.26 -3.68
C ARG A 62 -47.08 10.13 -4.39
N ALA A 63 -47.21 8.97 -3.77
CA ALA A 63 -48.01 7.85 -4.26
C ALA A 63 -48.72 7.14 -3.10
N PRO A 64 -49.82 7.71 -2.60
CA PRO A 64 -50.59 7.12 -1.50
C PRO A 64 -50.94 5.65 -1.76
N GLY A 65 -50.80 4.81 -0.73
CA GLY A 65 -51.02 3.36 -0.84
C GLY A 65 -49.83 2.57 -1.42
N HIS A 66 -48.77 3.24 -1.89
CA HIS A 66 -47.54 2.58 -2.31
C HIS A 66 -46.44 2.67 -1.25
N SER A 67 -45.62 1.62 -1.19
CA SER A 67 -44.38 1.59 -0.39
C SER A 67 -43.25 0.89 -1.14
N VAL A 68 -42.04 1.33 -0.85
CA VAL A 68 -40.78 0.74 -1.36
C VAL A 68 -40.06 0.00 -0.25
N ARG A 69 -39.37 -1.07 -0.64
CA ARG A 69 -38.60 -1.89 0.29
C ARG A 69 -37.21 -1.28 0.47
N ALA A 70 -36.72 -1.24 1.70
CA ALA A 70 -35.36 -0.88 2.00
C ALA A 70 -34.70 -1.85 2.99
N ILE A 71 -33.38 -1.98 2.89
CA ILE A 71 -32.54 -2.75 3.81
C ILE A 71 -31.68 -1.77 4.60
N VAL A 72 -31.79 -1.85 5.92
CA VAL A 72 -30.99 -1.05 6.86
C VAL A 72 -29.84 -1.92 7.35
N TYR A 73 -28.61 -1.45 7.16
CA TYR A 73 -27.40 -2.09 7.67
C TYR A 73 -26.93 -1.32 8.91
N HIS A 74 -26.83 -2.02 10.04
CA HIS A 74 -26.56 -1.41 11.34
C HIS A 74 -25.07 -1.44 11.65
N PRO A 75 -24.47 -0.32 12.09
CA PRO A 75 -23.06 -0.26 12.46
C PRO A 75 -22.70 -1.29 13.56
N LEU A 76 -21.46 -1.76 13.57
CA LEU A 76 -20.95 -2.68 14.59
C LEU A 76 -20.69 -1.94 15.91
N GLU A 77 -21.01 -2.55 17.06
CA GLU A 77 -20.92 -1.97 18.43
C GLU A 77 -19.58 -1.32 18.82
N LYS A 78 -18.51 -1.49 18.03
CA LYS A 78 -17.17 -0.91 18.28
C LYS A 78 -17.03 0.58 17.99
N ALA A 79 -18.03 1.25 17.40
CA ALA A 79 -18.02 2.70 17.27
C ALA A 79 -18.55 3.31 18.59
N SER A 80 -17.63 3.77 19.44
CA SER A 80 -17.91 4.46 20.70
C SER A 80 -18.86 5.66 20.48
N ASN A 81 -19.98 5.66 21.22
CA ASN A 81 -21.00 6.70 21.23
C ASN A 81 -20.55 7.90 22.08
N ASP A 82 -20.49 9.08 21.46
CA ASP A 82 -20.80 10.37 22.12
C ASP A 82 -21.27 11.46 21.11
N GLY A 83 -21.68 11.05 19.88
CA GLY A 83 -22.17 11.98 18.85
C GLY A 83 -23.16 11.36 17.85
N PRO A 84 -23.91 12.17 17.09
CA PRO A 84 -24.89 11.69 16.11
C PRO A 84 -24.25 10.83 15.01
N ARG A 85 -24.88 9.71 14.65
CA ARG A 85 -24.37 8.79 13.62
C ARG A 85 -24.60 9.37 12.22
N ALA A 86 -23.66 9.18 11.29
CA ALA A 86 -23.88 9.55 9.89
C ALA A 86 -24.94 8.65 9.22
N LEU A 87 -25.63 9.20 8.22
CA LEU A 87 -26.65 8.50 7.43
C LEU A 87 -26.15 8.30 6.00
N HIS A 88 -26.30 7.09 5.45
CA HIS A 88 -25.92 6.82 4.06
C HIS A 88 -27.07 6.16 3.28
N LEU A 89 -27.53 6.81 2.21
CA LEU A 89 -28.56 6.29 1.31
C LEU A 89 -27.94 5.70 0.05
N ASN A 90 -28.01 4.38 -0.11
CA ASN A 90 -27.62 3.67 -1.32
C ASN A 90 -28.86 3.36 -2.19
N ILE A 91 -28.74 3.57 -3.49
CA ILE A 91 -29.78 3.23 -4.47
C ILE A 91 -29.23 2.19 -5.45
N HIS A 92 -29.93 1.07 -5.59
CA HIS A 92 -29.48 -0.02 -6.47
C HIS A 92 -29.64 0.32 -7.96
N GLY A 93 -28.82 -0.29 -8.79
CA GLY A 93 -28.95 -0.23 -10.25
C GLY A 93 -29.95 -1.25 -10.80
N GLY A 94 -30.13 -1.23 -12.11
CA GLY A 94 -30.97 -2.21 -12.81
C GLY A 94 -31.68 -1.66 -14.05
N GLY A 95 -31.12 -0.63 -14.70
CA GLY A 95 -31.69 -0.09 -15.94
C GLY A 95 -33.05 0.59 -15.77
N PHE A 96 -33.42 0.97 -14.54
CA PHE A 96 -34.79 1.32 -14.15
C PHE A 96 -35.83 0.20 -14.31
N LEU A 97 -35.44 -1.00 -14.76
CA LEU A 97 -36.31 -2.14 -15.07
C LEU A 97 -36.46 -3.11 -13.89
N GLY A 98 -35.56 -3.06 -12.90
CA GLY A 98 -35.57 -3.97 -11.78
C GLY A 98 -34.34 -3.86 -10.87
N GLY A 99 -34.02 -4.96 -10.19
CA GLY A 99 -32.96 -5.06 -9.19
C GLY A 99 -33.50 -5.16 -7.76
N LEU A 100 -32.59 -5.39 -6.81
CA LEU A 100 -32.91 -5.52 -5.39
C LEU A 100 -32.07 -4.58 -4.53
N PRO A 101 -32.58 -4.12 -3.38
CA PRO A 101 -31.78 -3.34 -2.43
C PRO A 101 -30.63 -4.18 -1.83
N GLU A 102 -30.71 -5.51 -1.88
CA GLU A 102 -29.59 -6.41 -1.55
C GLU A 102 -28.47 -6.43 -2.60
N GLY A 103 -28.68 -5.88 -3.80
CA GLY A 103 -27.72 -5.94 -4.91
C GLY A 103 -26.32 -5.44 -4.55
N ASN A 104 -26.26 -4.45 -3.65
CA ASN A 104 -25.02 -3.81 -3.22
C ASN A 104 -24.60 -4.21 -1.79
N THR A 105 -25.09 -5.34 -1.27
CA THR A 105 -24.83 -5.81 0.11
C THR A 105 -23.34 -5.71 0.51
N PRO A 106 -22.35 -6.19 -0.28
CA PRO A 106 -20.94 -6.12 0.13
C PRO A 106 -20.37 -4.70 0.23
N PHE A 107 -20.97 -3.74 -0.47
CA PHE A 107 -20.63 -2.32 -0.37
C PHE A 107 -21.29 -1.72 0.87
N CYS A 108 -22.61 -1.90 1.03
CA CYS A 108 -23.35 -1.39 2.19
C CYS A 108 -22.82 -1.93 3.52
N ASP A 109 -22.50 -3.23 3.59
CA ASP A 109 -21.87 -3.87 4.76
C ASP A 109 -20.56 -3.19 5.12
N ARG A 110 -19.74 -2.90 4.10
CA ARG A 110 -18.41 -2.31 4.31
C ARG A 110 -18.51 -0.88 4.80
N ILE A 111 -19.39 -0.08 4.19
CA ILE A 111 -19.64 1.30 4.64
C ILE A 111 -20.12 1.29 6.09
N ALA A 112 -21.15 0.51 6.43
CA ALA A 112 -21.68 0.46 7.79
C ALA A 112 -20.62 0.00 8.82
N ALA A 113 -19.78 -0.98 8.46
CA ALA A 113 -18.75 -1.50 9.35
C ALA A 113 -17.53 -0.57 9.52
N GLU A 114 -17.11 0.12 8.47
CA GLU A 114 -15.88 0.94 8.47
C GLU A 114 -16.12 2.39 8.89
N THR A 115 -17.30 2.96 8.61
CA THR A 115 -17.59 4.38 8.93
C THR A 115 -18.45 4.56 10.17
N GLY A 116 -19.10 3.50 10.66
CA GLY A 116 -20.08 3.60 11.75
C GLY A 116 -21.41 4.23 11.35
N ALA A 117 -21.62 4.53 10.06
CA ALA A 117 -22.87 5.09 9.54
C ALA A 117 -24.00 4.06 9.53
N VAL A 118 -25.24 4.55 9.63
CA VAL A 118 -26.44 3.77 9.32
C VAL A 118 -26.65 3.81 7.82
N VAL A 119 -26.60 2.65 7.16
CA VAL A 119 -26.72 2.55 5.71
C VAL A 119 -28.10 2.02 5.31
N ILE A 120 -28.82 2.76 4.46
CA ILE A 120 -30.12 2.37 3.92
C ILE A 120 -29.97 2.10 2.43
N SER A 121 -30.21 0.87 2.00
CA SER A 121 -30.31 0.52 0.59
C SER A 121 -31.77 0.41 0.18
N THR A 122 -32.24 1.25 -0.75
CA THR A 122 -33.67 1.35 -1.10
C THR A 122 -33.98 0.90 -2.54
N SER A 123 -35.24 0.54 -2.76
CA SER A 123 -35.84 0.31 -4.08
C SER A 123 -36.68 1.51 -4.55
N HIS A 124 -37.09 1.45 -5.81
CA HIS A 124 -37.99 2.41 -6.48
C HIS A 124 -38.94 1.64 -7.41
N ARG A 125 -39.96 2.31 -7.96
CA ARG A 125 -40.84 1.74 -8.98
C ARG A 125 -40.15 1.69 -10.35
N TYR A 126 -40.44 0.65 -11.12
CA TYR A 126 -39.68 0.30 -12.33
C TYR A 126 -40.44 0.61 -13.63
N SER A 127 -39.67 0.94 -14.67
CA SER A 127 -40.13 0.99 -16.05
C SER A 127 -40.37 -0.43 -16.59
N PRO A 128 -41.15 -0.60 -17.67
CA PRO A 128 -41.83 0.41 -18.47
C PRO A 128 -43.21 0.82 -17.93
N ARG A 129 -43.70 0.21 -16.84
CA ARG A 129 -44.96 0.60 -16.19
C ARG A 129 -44.92 2.02 -15.64
N TYR A 130 -43.78 2.41 -15.08
CA TYR A 130 -43.56 3.73 -14.52
C TYR A 130 -42.38 4.40 -15.22
N THR A 131 -42.68 5.39 -16.07
CA THR A 131 -41.68 6.20 -16.78
C THR A 131 -41.19 7.37 -15.90
N PHE A 132 -40.25 8.16 -16.40
CA PHE A 132 -39.84 9.39 -15.73
C PHE A 132 -41.06 10.30 -15.44
N PRO A 133 -41.17 10.95 -14.26
CA PRO A 133 -40.20 11.06 -13.17
C PRO A 133 -40.44 10.10 -11.99
N VAL A 134 -41.17 8.99 -12.18
CA VAL A 134 -41.68 8.20 -11.04
C VAL A 134 -40.57 7.66 -10.14
N ALA A 135 -39.51 7.06 -10.69
CA ALA A 135 -38.42 6.53 -9.87
C ALA A 135 -37.67 7.64 -9.11
N HIS A 136 -37.55 8.85 -9.70
CA HIS A 136 -36.97 10.02 -9.02
C HIS A 136 -37.83 10.47 -7.85
N ARG A 137 -39.15 10.57 -8.06
CA ARG A 137 -40.09 10.93 -6.98
C ARG A 137 -40.07 9.91 -5.85
N ASP A 138 -39.90 8.63 -6.16
CA ASP A 138 -39.82 7.58 -5.14
C ASP A 138 -38.60 7.73 -4.23
N VAL A 139 -37.42 7.99 -4.82
CA VAL A 139 -36.19 8.15 -4.03
C VAL A 139 -36.15 9.49 -3.28
N GLN A 140 -36.84 10.52 -3.79
CA GLN A 140 -37.08 11.77 -3.07
C GLN A 140 -38.00 11.56 -1.86
N ASP A 141 -39.11 10.82 -2.03
CA ASP A 141 -39.99 10.43 -0.92
C ASP A 141 -39.24 9.61 0.14
N VAL A 142 -38.33 8.71 -0.29
CA VAL A 142 -37.47 7.96 0.64
C VAL A 142 -36.54 8.88 1.42
N ALA A 143 -35.88 9.83 0.75
CA ALA A 143 -34.98 10.76 1.42
C ALA A 143 -35.72 11.63 2.44
N GLU A 144 -36.90 12.16 2.09
CA GLU A 144 -37.77 12.91 3.01
C GLU A 144 -38.21 12.05 4.20
N TRP A 145 -38.63 10.80 3.96
CA TRP A 145 -39.01 9.91 5.04
C TRP A 145 -37.83 9.61 5.98
N LEU A 146 -36.61 9.47 5.44
CA LEU A 146 -35.41 9.27 6.25
C LEU A 146 -35.06 10.52 7.08
N ILE A 147 -35.22 11.72 6.51
CA ILE A 147 -35.06 12.98 7.24
C ILE A 147 -35.98 13.01 8.47
N GLU A 148 -37.24 12.59 8.30
CA GLU A 148 -38.24 12.60 9.37
C GLU A 148 -38.04 11.49 10.43
N ASN A 149 -37.36 10.38 10.10
CA ASN A 149 -37.38 9.17 10.92
C ASN A 149 -36.01 8.64 11.39
N ALA A 150 -34.91 8.97 10.70
CA ALA A 150 -33.62 8.31 10.95
C ALA A 150 -33.04 8.58 12.34
N GLY A 151 -33.23 9.80 12.88
CA GLY A 151 -32.78 10.15 14.22
C GLY A 151 -33.47 9.32 15.29
N ARG A 152 -34.80 9.20 15.23
CA ARG A 152 -35.60 8.42 16.18
C ARG A 152 -35.37 6.92 16.06
N LEU A 153 -35.22 6.40 14.84
CA LEU A 153 -35.14 4.95 14.60
C LEU A 153 -33.74 4.37 14.82
N TRP A 154 -32.69 5.14 14.50
CA TRP A 154 -31.32 4.62 14.46
C TRP A 154 -30.27 5.55 15.07
N GLY A 155 -30.66 6.68 15.66
CA GLY A 155 -29.73 7.68 16.18
C GLY A 155 -28.85 8.31 15.10
N ALA A 156 -29.31 8.29 13.84
CA ALA A 156 -28.60 8.85 12.71
C ALA A 156 -29.08 10.27 12.39
N ASP A 157 -28.14 11.19 12.17
CA ASP A 157 -28.42 12.58 11.85
C ASP A 157 -28.52 12.78 10.33
N PRO A 158 -29.71 13.15 9.80
CA PRO A 158 -29.91 13.40 8.39
C PRO A 158 -29.08 14.57 7.84
N ARG A 159 -28.59 15.48 8.69
CA ARG A 159 -27.71 16.58 8.27
C ARG A 159 -26.31 16.08 7.89
N LEU A 160 -25.97 14.84 8.24
CA LEU A 160 -24.74 14.15 7.85
C LEU A 160 -25.00 13.13 6.72
N MET A 161 -26.06 13.33 5.92
CA MET A 161 -26.44 12.40 4.87
C MET A 161 -25.42 12.38 3.72
N SER A 162 -25.04 11.18 3.32
CA SER A 162 -24.32 10.89 2.07
C SER A 162 -25.14 9.94 1.21
N VAL A 163 -24.90 9.95 -0.09
CA VAL A 163 -25.60 9.08 -1.05
C VAL A 163 -24.64 8.24 -1.88
N SER A 164 -25.11 7.10 -2.34
CA SER A 164 -24.41 6.32 -3.36
C SER A 164 -25.38 5.64 -4.31
N GLY A 165 -24.89 5.28 -5.49
CA GLY A 165 -25.71 4.55 -6.42
C GLY A 165 -24.92 3.87 -7.53
N PHE A 166 -25.49 2.77 -8.03
CA PHE A 166 -24.88 1.93 -9.05
C PHE A 166 -25.68 2.01 -10.35
N SER A 167 -25.03 2.28 -11.48
CA SER A 167 -25.69 2.52 -12.77
C SER A 167 -26.84 3.52 -12.59
N THR A 168 -28.07 3.18 -12.98
CA THR A 168 -29.27 3.99 -12.80
C THR A 168 -29.51 4.46 -11.36
N GLY A 169 -29.04 3.70 -10.36
CA GLY A 169 -29.08 4.13 -8.97
C GLY A 169 -28.22 5.37 -8.70
N GLY A 170 -27.12 5.54 -9.44
CA GLY A 170 -26.28 6.74 -9.35
C GLY A 170 -26.97 7.97 -9.93
N ASN A 171 -27.69 7.82 -11.05
CA ASN A 171 -28.55 8.87 -11.61
C ASN A 171 -29.61 9.32 -10.58
N LEU A 172 -30.31 8.35 -9.97
CA LEU A 172 -31.29 8.62 -8.91
C LEU A 172 -30.67 9.27 -7.66
N ALA A 173 -29.45 8.86 -7.27
CA ALA A 173 -28.75 9.44 -6.12
C ALA A 173 -28.36 10.91 -6.35
N LEU A 174 -27.93 11.26 -7.57
CA LEU A 174 -27.73 12.65 -7.97
C LEU A 174 -29.05 13.43 -7.98
N GLY A 175 -30.16 12.80 -8.38
CA GLY A 175 -31.49 13.39 -8.30
C GLY A 175 -31.96 13.69 -6.86
N VAL A 176 -31.59 12.83 -5.89
CA VAL A 176 -31.82 13.10 -4.46
C VAL A 176 -30.97 14.28 -3.99
N ALA A 177 -29.69 14.33 -4.39
CA ALA A 177 -28.82 15.43 -4.02
C ALA A 177 -29.34 16.78 -4.55
N GLN A 178 -29.75 16.83 -5.82
CA GLN A 178 -30.37 18.01 -6.43
C GLN A 178 -31.65 18.44 -5.70
N TRP A 179 -32.47 17.48 -5.29
CA TRP A 179 -33.70 17.75 -4.54
C TRP A 179 -33.43 18.41 -3.18
N LEU A 180 -32.37 17.97 -2.48
CA LEU A 180 -32.03 18.44 -1.13
C LEU A 180 -31.04 19.61 -1.11
N ALA A 181 -30.50 20.04 -2.26
CA ALA A 181 -29.37 20.96 -2.35
C ALA A 181 -29.58 22.29 -1.59
N ARG A 182 -30.82 22.80 -1.57
CA ARG A 182 -31.19 24.07 -0.92
C ARG A 182 -31.82 23.90 0.48
N SER A 183 -31.73 22.70 1.06
CA SER A 183 -32.22 22.42 2.41
C SER A 183 -31.06 22.28 3.41
N GLU A 184 -31.35 22.31 4.71
CA GLU A 184 -30.36 22.01 5.77
C GLU A 184 -29.87 20.55 5.73
N PHE A 185 -30.59 19.70 4.99
CA PHE A 185 -30.30 18.28 4.79
C PHE A 185 -29.56 18.04 3.46
N ASN A 186 -28.85 19.05 2.93
CA ASN A 186 -28.08 18.89 1.71
C ASN A 186 -27.06 17.74 1.84
N VAL A 187 -26.93 16.97 0.75
CA VAL A 187 -26.07 15.78 0.73
C VAL A 187 -24.60 16.18 0.82
N LYS A 188 -23.88 15.63 1.79
CA LYS A 188 -22.48 15.98 2.08
C LYS A 188 -21.48 15.29 1.15
N ALA A 189 -21.82 14.09 0.68
CA ALA A 189 -20.98 13.32 -0.24
C ALA A 189 -21.81 12.39 -1.14
N ALA A 190 -21.34 12.19 -2.37
CA ALA A 190 -21.92 11.26 -3.35
C ALA A 190 -20.86 10.29 -3.91
N VAL A 191 -21.17 8.99 -3.92
CA VAL A 191 -20.34 7.96 -4.58
C VAL A 191 -21.11 7.27 -5.70
N MET A 192 -20.66 7.47 -6.95
CA MET A 192 -21.37 7.05 -8.15
C MET A 192 -20.61 5.96 -8.89
N PHE A 193 -21.23 4.80 -9.07
CA PHE A 193 -20.65 3.70 -9.86
C PHE A 193 -21.30 3.69 -11.24
N TYR A 194 -20.53 3.99 -12.28
CA TYR A 194 -20.91 3.97 -13.69
C TYR A 194 -22.34 4.53 -13.95
N ALA A 195 -22.65 5.69 -13.37
CA ALA A 195 -23.97 6.30 -13.45
C ALA A 195 -24.30 6.84 -14.86
N PRO A 196 -25.51 6.63 -15.39
CA PRO A 196 -25.94 7.31 -16.59
C PRO A 196 -26.23 8.77 -16.26
N VAL A 197 -25.49 9.68 -16.88
CA VAL A 197 -25.57 11.14 -16.61
C VAL A 197 -26.16 11.91 -17.78
N ASP A 198 -26.18 11.31 -18.98
CA ASP A 198 -26.88 11.83 -20.15
C ASP A 198 -27.86 10.79 -20.70
N LEU A 199 -29.15 11.11 -20.64
CA LEU A 199 -30.23 10.26 -21.17
C LEU A 199 -30.93 10.93 -22.37
N ARG A 200 -30.34 12.01 -22.91
CA ARG A 200 -30.82 12.68 -24.13
C ARG A 200 -30.50 11.87 -25.38
N LEU A 201 -29.49 11.01 -25.28
CA LEU A 201 -29.15 10.02 -26.30
C LEU A 201 -29.70 8.65 -25.89
N SER A 202 -30.29 7.96 -26.86
CA SER A 202 -30.70 6.57 -26.67
C SER A 202 -29.46 5.69 -26.52
N PRO A 203 -29.55 4.52 -25.85
CA PRO A 203 -28.39 3.65 -25.63
C PRO A 203 -27.62 3.25 -26.90
N TRP A 204 -28.30 3.13 -28.05
CA TRP A 204 -27.67 2.78 -29.34
C TRP A 204 -27.01 3.97 -30.05
N GLU A 205 -27.30 5.20 -29.64
CA GLU A 205 -26.71 6.44 -30.18
C GLU A 205 -25.44 6.84 -29.42
N LYS A 206 -25.17 6.20 -28.27
CA LYS A 206 -24.01 6.49 -27.43
C LYS A 206 -22.71 5.99 -28.07
N LEU A 207 -21.65 6.79 -27.91
CA LEU A 207 -20.31 6.44 -28.39
C LEU A 207 -19.80 5.18 -27.69
N LYS A 208 -19.37 4.20 -28.50
CA LYS A 208 -18.75 2.97 -28.00
C LYS A 208 -17.24 3.17 -27.87
N PRO A 209 -16.62 2.87 -26.71
CA PRO A 209 -15.18 2.99 -26.53
C PRO A 209 -14.42 1.97 -27.39
N ALA A 210 -13.12 2.21 -27.61
CA ALA A 210 -12.28 1.39 -28.52
C ALA A 210 -12.22 -0.11 -28.19
N LYS A 211 -12.37 -0.48 -26.90
CA LYS A 211 -12.39 -1.88 -26.43
C LYS A 211 -13.81 -2.48 -26.35
N TYR A 212 -14.84 -1.78 -26.82
CA TYR A 212 -16.23 -2.27 -26.73
C TYR A 212 -16.43 -3.48 -27.66
N PRO A 213 -17.08 -4.57 -27.21
CA PRO A 213 -17.27 -5.77 -28.04
C PRO A 213 -18.01 -5.48 -29.35
N GLU A 214 -17.53 -6.05 -30.46
CA GLU A 214 -18.17 -5.92 -31.78
C GLU A 214 -19.58 -6.55 -31.80
N LYS A 215 -19.77 -7.64 -31.05
CA LYS A 215 -21.06 -8.30 -30.87
C LYS A 215 -21.51 -8.14 -29.42
N ASP A 216 -22.64 -7.45 -29.24
CA ASP A 216 -23.30 -7.33 -27.94
C ASP A 216 -24.45 -8.36 -27.86
N PRO A 217 -24.29 -9.47 -27.10
CA PRO A 217 -25.33 -10.49 -26.96
C PRO A 217 -26.59 -9.96 -26.26
N LEU A 218 -26.53 -8.78 -25.62
CA LEU A 218 -27.65 -8.11 -24.96
C LEU A 218 -28.20 -6.94 -25.79
N ALA A 219 -27.78 -6.76 -27.04
CA ALA A 219 -28.27 -5.68 -27.91
C ALA A 219 -29.80 -5.65 -28.03
N PHE A 220 -30.46 -6.81 -27.97
CA PHE A 220 -31.92 -6.91 -28.02
C PHE A 220 -32.61 -6.30 -26.79
N VAL A 221 -31.91 -6.16 -25.65
CA VAL A 221 -32.42 -5.59 -24.39
C VAL A 221 -32.27 -4.06 -24.36
N LEU A 222 -31.40 -3.47 -25.19
CA LEU A 222 -31.15 -2.01 -25.20
C LEU A 222 -32.43 -1.15 -25.32
N PRO A 223 -33.44 -1.50 -26.14
CA PRO A 223 -34.71 -0.77 -26.15
C PRO A 223 -35.47 -0.78 -24.82
N LEU A 224 -35.31 -1.82 -23.99
CA LEU A 224 -35.89 -1.83 -22.64
C LEU A 224 -35.14 -0.87 -21.71
N MET A 225 -33.82 -0.76 -21.84
CA MET A 225 -33.01 0.18 -21.03
C MET A 225 -33.40 1.63 -21.29
N ASP A 226 -34.02 1.90 -22.44
CA ASP A 226 -34.54 3.21 -22.79
C ASP A 226 -36.00 3.45 -22.36
N ALA A 227 -36.71 2.43 -21.88
CA ALA A 227 -38.15 2.53 -21.64
C ALA A 227 -38.54 3.46 -20.48
N TYR A 228 -37.59 3.86 -19.63
CA TYR A 228 -37.83 4.85 -18.57
C TYR A 228 -37.77 6.29 -19.08
N ALA A 229 -36.72 6.62 -19.84
CA ALA A 229 -36.47 7.98 -20.32
C ALA A 229 -37.13 8.22 -21.69
N GLY A 230 -37.05 7.27 -22.61
CA GLY A 230 -37.47 7.40 -24.01
C GLY A 230 -38.84 8.07 -24.22
N PRO A 231 -39.93 7.60 -23.58
CA PRO A 231 -41.27 8.18 -23.77
C PRO A 231 -41.39 9.65 -23.33
N GLU A 232 -40.56 10.07 -22.38
CA GLU A 232 -40.63 11.39 -21.73
C GLU A 232 -39.43 12.28 -22.12
N ARG A 233 -38.47 11.74 -22.87
CA ARG A 233 -37.16 12.36 -23.13
C ARG A 233 -37.29 13.72 -23.80
N GLU A 234 -38.15 13.83 -24.82
CA GLU A 234 -38.33 15.10 -25.54
C GLU A 234 -38.90 16.18 -24.63
N LYS A 235 -39.90 15.82 -23.84
CA LYS A 235 -40.57 16.72 -22.90
C LYS A 235 -39.65 17.19 -21.77
N TYR A 236 -38.71 16.35 -21.35
CA TYR A 236 -37.78 16.62 -20.24
C TYR A 236 -36.32 16.72 -20.70
N ARG A 237 -36.07 17.07 -21.97
CA ARG A 237 -34.73 17.12 -22.58
C ARG A 237 -33.76 18.01 -21.80
N ASP A 238 -34.26 19.09 -21.21
CA ASP A 238 -33.46 20.06 -20.45
C ASP A 238 -33.58 19.88 -18.93
N SER A 239 -34.13 18.74 -18.47
CA SER A 239 -34.29 18.48 -17.04
C SER A 239 -32.96 17.98 -16.43
N PRO A 240 -32.33 18.74 -15.51
CA PRO A 240 -31.07 18.31 -14.87
C PRO A 240 -31.26 17.12 -13.92
N ILE A 241 -32.49 16.83 -13.50
CA ILE A 241 -32.81 15.64 -12.70
C ILE A 241 -32.77 14.38 -13.58
N LEU A 242 -33.31 14.42 -14.80
CA LEU A 242 -33.22 13.29 -15.73
C LEU A 242 -31.81 13.17 -16.35
N HIS A 243 -31.18 14.31 -16.61
CA HIS A 243 -29.88 14.43 -17.24
C HIS A 243 -28.92 15.17 -16.31
N PRO A 244 -28.31 14.50 -15.30
CA PRO A 244 -27.36 15.14 -14.38
C PRO A 244 -26.22 15.90 -15.05
N ILE A 245 -25.86 15.54 -16.29
CA ILE A 245 -24.91 16.30 -17.10
C ILE A 245 -25.33 17.75 -17.34
N LEU A 246 -26.58 18.15 -17.09
CA LEU A 246 -27.06 19.53 -17.19
C LEU A 246 -27.16 20.25 -15.84
N ALA A 247 -26.91 19.54 -14.73
CA ALA A 247 -27.03 20.12 -13.39
C ALA A 247 -25.96 21.19 -13.16
N ASP A 248 -26.35 22.27 -12.49
CA ASP A 248 -25.42 23.23 -11.91
C ASP A 248 -24.65 22.57 -10.76
N ILE A 249 -23.34 22.81 -10.68
CA ILE A 249 -22.50 22.26 -9.62
C ILE A 249 -22.99 22.67 -8.22
N GLU A 250 -23.62 23.84 -8.08
CA GLU A 250 -24.22 24.29 -6.82
C GLU A 250 -25.44 23.47 -6.37
N SER A 251 -26.07 22.76 -7.31
CA SER A 251 -27.15 21.81 -7.02
C SER A 251 -26.65 20.41 -6.68
N LEU A 252 -25.33 20.19 -6.68
CA LEU A 252 -24.70 18.89 -6.44
C LEU A 252 -23.89 18.88 -5.12
N PRO A 253 -23.58 17.69 -4.58
CA PRO A 253 -22.76 17.58 -3.37
C PRO A 253 -21.35 18.14 -3.60
N ARG A 254 -20.76 18.76 -2.57
CA ARG A 254 -19.39 19.28 -2.66
C ARG A 254 -18.33 18.18 -2.80
N ASN A 255 -18.57 16.99 -2.24
CA ASN A 255 -17.67 15.85 -2.34
C ASN A 255 -18.28 14.77 -3.26
N MET A 256 -17.67 14.51 -4.40
CA MET A 256 -18.17 13.53 -5.36
C MET A 256 -17.06 12.60 -5.84
N LEU A 257 -17.33 11.29 -5.78
CA LEU A 257 -16.45 10.25 -6.32
C LEU A 257 -17.18 9.48 -7.42
N PHE A 258 -16.62 9.47 -8.62
CA PHE A 258 -17.11 8.73 -9.78
C PHE A 258 -16.20 7.53 -10.07
N LEU A 259 -16.81 6.34 -10.16
CA LEU A 259 -16.14 5.08 -10.48
C LEU A 259 -16.61 4.62 -11.86
N CYS A 260 -15.78 4.85 -12.87
CA CYS A 260 -16.14 4.75 -14.29
C CYS A 260 -15.47 3.53 -14.94
N ALA A 261 -16.26 2.68 -15.60
CA ALA A 261 -15.75 1.55 -16.38
C ALA A 261 -15.33 2.02 -17.79
N LYS A 262 -14.12 1.68 -18.27
CA LYS A 262 -13.67 2.10 -19.62
C LYS A 262 -14.23 1.24 -20.76
N VAL A 263 -14.81 0.07 -20.48
CA VAL A 263 -15.52 -0.75 -21.46
C VAL A 263 -17.05 -0.61 -21.24
N ASP A 264 -17.55 0.61 -21.41
CA ASP A 264 -18.93 0.99 -21.13
C ASP A 264 -19.41 2.09 -22.10
N ILE A 265 -20.66 2.00 -22.57
CA ILE A 265 -21.31 3.04 -23.39
C ILE A 265 -21.54 4.35 -22.61
N LEU A 266 -21.49 4.29 -21.27
CA LEU A 266 -21.62 5.47 -20.40
C LEU A 266 -20.28 6.17 -20.14
N LEU A 267 -19.15 5.64 -20.65
CA LEU A 267 -17.83 6.21 -20.40
C LEU A 267 -17.72 7.65 -20.89
N HIS A 268 -18.20 7.92 -22.11
CA HIS A 268 -18.02 9.23 -22.73
C HIS A 268 -18.73 10.32 -21.94
N GLU A 269 -20.02 10.14 -21.64
CA GLU A 269 -20.81 11.11 -20.87
C GLU A 269 -20.27 11.31 -19.44
N GLN A 270 -19.78 10.25 -18.78
CA GLN A 270 -19.17 10.36 -17.45
C GLN A 270 -17.86 11.12 -17.51
N THR A 271 -17.03 10.88 -18.54
CA THR A 271 -15.77 11.60 -18.72
C THR A 271 -16.03 13.09 -18.94
N VAL A 272 -16.97 13.42 -19.82
CA VAL A 272 -17.37 14.81 -20.09
C VAL A 272 -17.89 15.47 -18.81
N PHE A 273 -18.80 14.81 -18.09
CA PHE A 273 -19.40 15.36 -16.88
C PHE A 273 -18.37 15.55 -15.76
N VAL A 274 -17.54 14.56 -15.48
CA VAL A 274 -16.50 14.64 -14.43
C VAL A 274 -15.49 15.74 -14.73
N ASN A 275 -15.04 15.87 -15.98
CA ASN A 275 -14.10 16.92 -16.36
C ASN A 275 -14.74 18.30 -16.20
N ARG A 276 -15.99 18.47 -16.66
CA ARG A 276 -16.72 19.73 -16.47
C ARG A 276 -16.82 20.12 -15.00
N LEU A 277 -17.23 19.18 -14.14
CA LEU A 277 -17.36 19.43 -12.70
C LEU A 277 -16.01 19.75 -12.05
N LYS A 278 -14.91 19.12 -12.48
CA LYS A 278 -13.56 19.44 -12.00
C LYS A 278 -13.16 20.86 -12.37
N ASP A 279 -13.44 21.29 -13.59
CA ASP A 279 -13.12 22.63 -14.07
C ASP A 279 -13.96 23.69 -13.34
N GLU A 280 -15.27 23.45 -13.19
CA GLU A 280 -16.19 24.30 -12.40
C GLU A 280 -15.76 24.38 -10.93
N ALA A 281 -15.42 23.24 -10.31
CA ALA A 281 -14.91 23.18 -8.95
C ALA A 281 -13.61 23.96 -8.78
N ALA A 282 -12.66 23.82 -9.70
CA ALA A 282 -11.39 24.56 -9.66
C ALA A 282 -11.63 26.08 -9.76
N ALA A 283 -12.57 26.51 -10.60
CA ALA A 283 -12.94 27.92 -10.71
C ALA A 283 -13.58 28.47 -9.42
N LEU A 284 -14.49 27.71 -8.80
CA LEU A 284 -15.16 28.09 -7.55
C LEU A 284 -14.20 28.07 -6.35
N ASN A 285 -13.35 27.05 -6.25
CA ASN A 285 -12.37 26.92 -5.15
C ASN A 285 -11.36 28.09 -5.14
N ARG A 286 -10.92 28.56 -6.32
CA ARG A 286 -10.07 29.76 -6.41
C ARG A 286 -10.75 31.03 -5.88
N LYS A 287 -12.07 31.18 -6.09
CA LYS A 287 -12.84 32.30 -5.54
C LYS A 287 -13.00 32.22 -4.02
N ILE A 288 -13.02 31.00 -3.46
CA ILE A 288 -13.06 30.77 -2.01
C ILE A 288 -11.70 31.12 -1.37
N GLU A 289 -10.59 30.77 -2.03
CA GLU A 289 -9.22 31.04 -1.53
C GLU A 289 -8.81 32.52 -1.62
N CYS A 290 -9.45 33.32 -2.48
CA CYS A 290 -9.14 34.74 -2.68
C CYS A 290 -10.41 35.61 -2.58
N PRO A 291 -10.90 35.92 -1.36
CA PRO A 291 -12.08 36.76 -1.19
C PRO A 291 -11.82 38.17 -1.72
N GLN A 292 -12.66 38.67 -2.63
CA GLN A 292 -12.62 40.10 -2.97
C GLN A 292 -13.09 40.91 -1.74
N GLU A 293 -12.34 41.95 -1.36
CA GLU A 293 -12.72 42.87 -0.28
C GLU A 293 -14.09 43.50 -0.60
N PRO A 294 -15.02 43.59 0.38
CA PRO A 294 -16.30 44.23 0.14
C PRO A 294 -16.11 45.74 -0.07
N SER A 295 -16.68 46.28 -1.14
CA SER A 295 -16.86 47.72 -1.32
C SER A 295 -17.67 48.28 -0.15
N GLN A 296 -17.10 49.27 0.53
CA GLN A 296 -17.74 50.03 1.60
C GLN A 296 -19.01 50.71 1.08
N ASP A 297 -20.16 50.37 1.66
CA ASP A 297 -21.30 51.29 1.72
C ASP A 297 -22.12 51.09 2.99
N HIS A 298 -22.70 52.19 3.47
CA HIS A 298 -22.95 52.52 4.86
C HIS A 298 -24.20 51.90 5.56
N SER A 299 -24.03 51.70 6.87
CA SER A 299 -24.99 51.88 8.00
C SER A 299 -26.30 51.08 8.07
N SER A 300 -26.47 50.24 9.10
CA SER A 300 -27.10 50.62 10.39
C SER A 300 -27.45 49.39 11.25
N SER A 301 -27.50 49.65 12.55
CA SER A 301 -27.77 48.79 13.72
C SER A 301 -28.81 47.67 13.61
N ARG A 302 -28.52 46.50 14.20
CA ARG A 302 -29.27 45.91 15.35
C ARG A 302 -28.69 44.56 15.82
N GLU A 303 -28.71 44.39 17.13
CA GLU A 303 -28.33 43.21 17.91
C GLU A 303 -29.24 41.98 17.68
N ASP A 304 -28.66 40.82 18.01
CA ASP A 304 -29.29 39.55 18.39
C ASP A 304 -30.31 38.89 17.47
N ARG A 305 -29.79 37.98 16.64
CA ARG A 305 -30.31 36.62 16.39
C ARG A 305 -29.21 35.83 15.67
N VAL A 306 -28.48 34.96 16.39
CA VAL A 306 -27.68 33.90 15.75
C VAL A 306 -28.69 32.95 15.10
N SER A 307 -28.98 33.18 13.84
CA SER A 307 -29.90 32.38 13.04
C SER A 307 -29.14 31.29 12.28
N LEU A 308 -29.84 30.21 11.96
CA LEU A 308 -29.40 29.11 11.09
C LEU A 308 -28.66 29.56 9.80
N ALA A 309 -28.84 30.82 9.35
CA ALA A 309 -28.13 31.39 8.21
C ALA A 309 -26.58 31.35 8.33
N SER A 310 -26.01 31.43 9.53
CA SER A 310 -24.54 31.44 9.69
C SER A 310 -23.87 30.07 9.43
N GLU A 311 -24.58 28.96 9.69
CA GLU A 311 -24.08 27.61 9.34
C GLU A 311 -24.21 27.32 7.84
N PHE A 312 -25.24 27.86 7.17
CA PHE A 312 -25.36 27.80 5.71
C PHE A 312 -24.26 28.60 5.01
N GLU A 313 -23.89 29.78 5.53
CA GLU A 313 -22.76 30.57 5.03
C GLU A 313 -21.40 29.89 5.27
N SER A 314 -21.24 29.16 6.38
CA SER A 314 -20.05 28.35 6.66
C SER A 314 -19.90 27.17 5.69
N ALA A 315 -20.98 26.43 5.41
CA ALA A 315 -20.98 25.36 4.42
C ALA A 315 -20.77 25.86 2.99
N ALA A 316 -21.15 27.11 2.69
CA ALA A 316 -20.89 27.76 1.40
C ALA A 316 -19.39 27.99 1.13
N ARG A 317 -18.54 27.99 2.17
CA ARG A 317 -17.09 28.24 2.09
C ARG A 317 -16.21 26.98 2.00
N SER A 318 -16.78 25.76 2.03
CA SER A 318 -15.99 24.53 1.90
C SER A 318 -15.63 24.24 0.43
N PRO A 319 -14.41 23.83 0.08
CA PRO A 319 -14.04 23.56 -1.31
C PRO A 319 -14.81 22.36 -1.89
N TYR A 320 -15.03 22.38 -3.22
CA TYR A 320 -15.50 21.23 -3.98
C TYR A 320 -14.36 20.23 -4.20
N ASN A 321 -14.62 18.94 -3.98
CA ASN A 321 -13.70 17.84 -4.25
C ASN A 321 -14.35 16.83 -5.19
N ILE A 322 -13.90 16.83 -6.45
CA ILE A 322 -14.44 15.98 -7.52
C ILE A 322 -13.37 14.99 -7.97
N GLU A 323 -13.59 13.71 -7.73
CA GLU A 323 -12.69 12.63 -8.12
C GLU A 323 -13.35 11.69 -9.12
N GLY A 324 -12.59 11.27 -10.13
CA GLY A 324 -13.01 10.29 -11.12
C GLY A 324 -11.95 9.22 -11.29
N MET A 325 -12.29 7.97 -10.98
CA MET A 325 -11.43 6.81 -11.18
C MET A 325 -11.92 5.99 -12.37
N PHE A 326 -11.04 5.74 -13.33
CA PHE A 326 -11.37 5.07 -14.59
C PHE A 326 -10.67 3.72 -14.68
N PHE A 327 -11.42 2.64 -14.89
CA PHE A 327 -10.91 1.26 -14.86
C PHE A 327 -10.80 0.65 -16.27
N ASP A 328 -9.56 0.37 -16.72
CA ASP A 328 -9.19 0.03 -18.10
C ASP A 328 -9.76 -1.27 -18.68
N ASP A 329 -10.07 -2.26 -17.83
CA ASP A 329 -10.52 -3.60 -18.23
C ASP A 329 -11.88 -3.99 -17.64
N GLN A 330 -12.65 -3.00 -17.16
CA GLN A 330 -13.95 -3.25 -16.54
C GLN A 330 -15.09 -2.97 -17.53
N ILE A 331 -16.08 -3.87 -17.53
CA ILE A 331 -17.29 -3.81 -18.36
C ILE A 331 -18.46 -3.28 -17.52
N HIS A 332 -19.44 -2.64 -18.15
CA HIS A 332 -20.66 -2.13 -17.50
C HIS A 332 -21.24 -3.11 -16.46
N GLY A 333 -21.47 -2.63 -15.23
CA GLY A 333 -22.04 -3.45 -14.15
C GLY A 333 -21.09 -4.48 -13.51
N TRP A 334 -19.94 -4.75 -14.13
CA TRP A 334 -18.84 -5.57 -13.61
C TRP A 334 -17.66 -4.66 -13.30
N ILE A 335 -17.75 -3.95 -12.18
CA ILE A 335 -16.56 -3.58 -11.43
C ILE A 335 -16.28 -4.79 -10.53
N GLU A 336 -15.50 -5.74 -11.04
CA GLU A 336 -14.96 -6.77 -10.17
C GLU A 336 -14.19 -6.06 -9.06
N LYS A 337 -14.54 -6.36 -7.81
CA LYS A 337 -13.50 -6.33 -6.77
C LYS A 337 -12.50 -7.37 -7.25
N TYR A 338 -11.47 -6.89 -7.94
CA TYR A 338 -10.26 -7.66 -8.12
C TYR A 338 -9.98 -8.33 -6.79
N LYS A 339 -9.80 -9.65 -6.82
CA LYS A 339 -9.52 -10.39 -5.61
C LYS A 339 -8.17 -9.91 -5.11
N ALA A 340 -8.22 -8.94 -4.20
CA ALA A 340 -7.09 -8.37 -3.49
C ALA A 340 -6.13 -9.50 -3.13
N GLU A 341 -4.94 -9.46 -3.72
CA GLU A 341 -3.94 -10.49 -3.49
C GLU A 341 -3.01 -10.03 -2.39
N TYR A 342 -2.91 -10.85 -1.35
CA TYR A 342 -2.03 -10.57 -0.23
C TYR A 342 -0.63 -11.09 -0.56
N HIS A 343 0.27 -10.19 -0.91
CA HIS A 343 1.66 -10.47 -1.25
C HIS A 343 2.53 -10.37 0.00
N HIS A 344 3.33 -11.41 0.24
CA HIS A 344 4.18 -11.51 1.42
C HIS A 344 5.55 -10.86 1.18
N PHE A 345 6.03 -10.05 2.11
CA PHE A 345 7.44 -9.65 2.18
C PHE A 345 8.33 -10.85 2.50
N ILE A 346 7.93 -11.64 3.50
CA ILE A 346 8.59 -12.89 3.90
C ILE A 346 7.79 -14.08 3.35
N PRO A 347 8.35 -14.87 2.42
CA PRO A 347 7.63 -15.98 1.79
C PRO A 347 7.06 -16.96 2.80
N ARG A 348 5.83 -17.44 2.53
CA ARG A 348 5.11 -18.34 3.45
C ARG A 348 5.88 -19.61 3.78
N PHE A 349 6.70 -20.13 2.87
CA PHE A 349 7.47 -21.36 3.12
C PHE A 349 8.56 -21.17 4.19
N LEU A 350 9.11 -19.96 4.30
CA LEU A 350 10.04 -19.57 5.36
C LEU A 350 9.30 -19.31 6.66
N LEU A 351 8.21 -18.53 6.59
CA LEU A 351 7.43 -18.18 7.78
C LEU A 351 6.84 -19.42 8.48
N ARG A 352 6.51 -20.48 7.71
CA ARG A 352 6.12 -21.79 8.25
C ARG A 352 7.20 -22.46 9.10
N GLN A 353 8.48 -22.18 8.88
CA GLN A 353 9.57 -22.71 9.72
C GLN A 353 9.56 -22.11 11.13
N PHE A 354 8.87 -20.98 11.32
CA PHE A 354 8.67 -20.29 12.60
C PHE A 354 7.31 -20.61 13.23
N ALA A 355 6.56 -21.58 12.69
CA ALA A 355 5.26 -21.95 13.22
C ALA A 355 5.34 -22.28 14.73
N ALA A 356 4.35 -21.77 15.48
CA ALA A 356 4.24 -22.01 16.91
C ALA A 356 4.11 -23.51 17.19
N LEU A 357 4.79 -23.99 18.23
CA LEU A 357 4.66 -25.39 18.68
C LEU A 357 3.21 -25.70 19.09
N GLU A 358 2.59 -24.77 19.81
CA GLU A 358 1.20 -24.82 20.19
C GLU A 358 0.33 -24.07 19.18
N GLN A 359 -0.53 -24.80 18.47
CA GLN A 359 -1.47 -24.23 17.51
C GLN A 359 -2.84 -24.01 18.17
N PRO A 360 -3.55 -22.91 17.87
CA PRO A 360 -4.86 -22.66 18.45
C PRO A 360 -5.85 -23.73 17.98
N PRO A 361 -6.87 -24.06 18.79
CA PRO A 361 -7.85 -25.07 18.43
C PRO A 361 -8.56 -24.68 17.12
N PRO A 362 -8.87 -25.66 16.24
CA PRO A 362 -9.50 -25.36 14.96
C PRO A 362 -10.84 -24.64 15.19
N THR A 363 -10.96 -23.43 14.64
CA THR A 363 -12.22 -22.68 14.70
C THR A 363 -13.36 -23.49 14.07
N ARG A 364 -14.52 -23.50 14.74
CA ARG A 364 -15.71 -24.37 14.52
C ARG A 364 -16.31 -24.40 13.09
N ARG A 365 -15.69 -23.74 12.09
CA ARG A 365 -16.17 -23.60 10.70
C ARG A 365 -15.62 -24.61 9.69
N GLN A 366 -14.81 -25.59 10.09
CA GLN A 366 -14.40 -26.70 9.20
C GLN A 366 -15.20 -28.00 9.41
N ARG A 367 -16.50 -27.93 9.73
CA ARG A 367 -17.42 -29.07 9.52
C ARG A 367 -17.98 -29.00 8.11
N GLY A 368 -17.17 -29.47 7.16
CA GLY A 368 -17.53 -29.47 5.76
C GLY A 368 -16.44 -30.08 4.88
N ARG A 369 -15.95 -31.27 5.25
CA ARG A 369 -15.55 -32.38 4.37
C ARG A 369 -14.62 -33.37 5.09
N ARG A 370 -15.07 -34.63 5.05
CA ARG A 370 -14.49 -35.92 5.49
C ARG A 370 -14.53 -36.24 7.01
N PRO A 371 -14.99 -37.46 7.38
CA PRO A 371 -14.92 -37.97 8.75
C PRO A 371 -13.48 -38.05 9.28
N ARG A 372 -13.35 -38.04 10.61
CA ARG A 372 -12.09 -38.09 11.37
C ARG A 372 -11.20 -39.30 11.04
N SER A 373 -11.72 -40.33 10.38
CA SER A 373 -11.03 -41.61 10.10
C SER A 373 -10.09 -41.60 8.89
N GLN A 374 -9.92 -40.48 8.16
CA GLN A 374 -9.07 -40.42 6.95
C GLN A 374 -8.04 -39.28 6.94
N ARG A 375 -7.69 -38.68 8.09
CA ARG A 375 -6.50 -37.79 8.13
C ARG A 375 -5.28 -38.61 8.53
N PRO A 376 -4.24 -38.71 7.68
CA PRO A 376 -2.96 -39.25 8.11
C PRO A 376 -2.45 -38.45 9.31
N GLN A 377 -2.04 -39.12 10.39
CA GLN A 377 -1.30 -38.48 11.48
C GLN A 377 -0.07 -37.77 10.89
N GLY A 378 0.07 -36.47 11.17
CA GLY A 378 1.25 -35.69 10.77
C GLY A 378 1.07 -34.64 9.66
N GLN A 379 -0.13 -34.44 9.09
CA GLN A 379 -0.34 -33.30 8.18
C GLN A 379 -0.51 -31.97 8.96
N PRO A 380 0.37 -30.97 8.77
CA PRO A 380 0.24 -29.68 9.43
C PRO A 380 -1.06 -28.96 9.00
N PRO A 381 -1.62 -28.08 9.85
CA PRO A 381 -2.81 -27.30 9.51
C PRO A 381 -2.63 -26.55 8.18
N LYS A 382 -3.72 -26.43 7.40
CA LYS A 382 -3.74 -25.84 6.05
C LYS A 382 -3.17 -24.41 6.01
N ASP A 383 -3.25 -23.70 7.13
CA ASP A 383 -2.46 -22.49 7.42
C ASP A 383 -2.08 -22.47 8.91
N PRO A 384 -0.80 -22.66 9.27
CA PRO A 384 -0.36 -22.62 10.66
C PRO A 384 -0.27 -21.19 11.19
N PHE A 385 -0.22 -21.06 12.52
CA PHE A 385 0.01 -19.81 13.23
C PHE A 385 1.47 -19.70 13.68
N VAL A 386 1.99 -18.47 13.69
CA VAL A 386 3.28 -18.09 14.28
C VAL A 386 3.05 -17.32 15.58
N ASN A 387 3.99 -17.41 16.52
CA ASN A 387 3.99 -16.53 17.68
C ASN A 387 4.60 -15.18 17.28
N ALA A 388 4.00 -14.09 17.75
CA ALA A 388 4.44 -12.75 17.41
C ALA A 388 4.25 -11.76 18.58
N ILE A 389 5.15 -10.80 18.69
CA ILE A 389 4.94 -9.58 19.48
C ILE A 389 4.19 -8.60 18.59
N ASN A 390 3.01 -8.15 19.02
CA ASN A 390 2.32 -7.02 18.39
C ASN A 390 2.65 -5.74 19.18
N LEU A 391 3.48 -4.87 18.60
CA LEU A 391 4.00 -3.66 19.23
C LEU A 391 2.98 -2.51 19.29
N ARG A 392 1.88 -2.59 18.53
CA ARG A 392 0.77 -1.63 18.67
C ARG A 392 -0.06 -1.89 19.92
N LYS A 393 -0.31 -3.17 20.21
CA LYS A 393 -1.07 -3.61 21.40
C LYS A 393 -0.16 -3.88 22.60
N THR A 394 1.15 -3.93 22.39
CA THR A 394 2.15 -4.36 23.37
C THR A 394 1.73 -5.69 24.01
N ALA A 395 1.45 -6.68 23.14
CA ALA A 395 0.95 -7.99 23.55
C ALA A 395 1.58 -9.13 22.73
N LEU A 396 1.72 -10.30 23.36
CA LEU A 396 2.04 -11.56 22.71
C LEU A 396 0.80 -12.13 22.04
N VAL A 397 0.87 -12.39 20.74
CA VAL A 397 -0.26 -12.86 19.93
C VAL A 397 0.15 -14.04 19.06
N GLN A 398 -0.84 -14.77 18.54
CA GLN A 398 -0.64 -15.73 17.47
C GLN A 398 -1.30 -15.22 16.18
N VAL A 399 -0.56 -15.23 15.09
CA VAL A 399 -1.02 -14.72 13.78
C VAL A 399 -0.92 -15.81 12.73
N SER A 400 -1.91 -15.87 11.84
CA SER A 400 -1.95 -16.79 10.71
C SER A 400 -0.80 -16.50 9.75
N VAL A 401 -0.06 -17.52 9.31
CA VAL A 401 1.01 -17.35 8.31
C VAL A 401 0.50 -16.67 7.04
N SER A 402 -0.74 -16.90 6.62
CA SER A 402 -1.29 -16.25 5.42
C SER A 402 -1.57 -14.75 5.58
N ARG A 403 -1.41 -14.16 6.77
CA ARG A 403 -1.79 -12.77 7.08
C ARG A 403 -0.68 -11.96 7.74
N GLU A 404 0.51 -12.54 7.90
CA GLU A 404 1.64 -11.88 8.54
C GLU A 404 2.70 -11.52 7.49
N PHE A 405 3.41 -10.41 7.71
CA PHE A 405 4.44 -9.88 6.80
C PHE A 405 4.01 -9.80 5.33
N GLY A 406 2.91 -9.09 5.03
CA GLY A 406 2.50 -8.82 3.66
C GLY A 406 1.57 -7.62 3.51
N LEU A 407 1.32 -7.23 2.27
CA LEU A 407 0.41 -6.18 1.87
C LEU A 407 -0.51 -6.64 0.74
N VAL A 408 -1.63 -5.95 0.59
CA VAL A 408 -2.56 -6.21 -0.51
C VAL A 408 -2.06 -5.52 -1.79
N ASP A 409 -2.04 -6.25 -2.90
CA ASP A 409 -1.81 -5.80 -4.28
C ASP A 409 -0.47 -5.08 -4.55
N MET A 410 0.58 -5.46 -3.80
CA MET A 410 1.92 -4.86 -3.94
C MET A 410 2.55 -4.90 -5.34
N TYR A 411 2.41 -6.00 -6.09
CA TYR A 411 3.13 -6.24 -7.36
C TYR A 411 2.26 -6.13 -8.63
N ARG A 412 1.12 -5.43 -8.53
CA ARG A 412 0.16 -5.42 -9.63
C ARG A 412 0.29 -4.16 -10.47
N ASP A 413 0.91 -4.32 -11.64
CA ASP A 413 1.10 -3.23 -12.59
C ASP A 413 0.05 -3.28 -13.71
N GLN A 414 -1.01 -2.49 -13.55
CA GLN A 414 -2.17 -2.49 -14.47
C GLN A 414 -1.83 -1.90 -15.85
N GLY A 415 -0.65 -1.29 -16.02
CA GLY A 415 -0.22 -0.69 -17.30
C GLY A 415 0.48 -1.66 -18.27
N TYR A 416 0.68 -2.93 -17.89
CA TYR A 416 1.51 -3.89 -18.65
C TYR A 416 0.70 -5.07 -19.20
N GLN A 417 1.19 -5.67 -20.29
CA GLN A 417 0.58 -6.83 -20.97
C GLN A 417 0.32 -8.02 -20.03
N ASN A 418 1.22 -8.27 -19.07
CA ASN A 418 1.00 -9.22 -17.98
C ASN A 418 1.14 -8.50 -16.62
N PRO A 419 0.01 -8.07 -16.02
CA PRO A 419 0.00 -7.40 -14.71
C PRO A 419 0.51 -8.26 -13.54
N ARG A 420 0.74 -9.57 -13.77
CA ARG A 420 1.16 -10.57 -12.79
C ARG A 420 2.60 -11.03 -12.97
N HIS A 421 3.32 -10.48 -13.95
CA HIS A 421 4.66 -10.93 -14.33
C HIS A 421 5.64 -11.03 -13.14
N ILE A 422 5.67 -9.99 -12.29
CA ILE A 422 6.54 -9.94 -11.11
C ILE A 422 6.18 -11.06 -10.13
N GLU A 423 4.89 -11.22 -9.80
CA GLU A 423 4.42 -12.24 -8.86
C GLU A 423 4.65 -13.66 -9.38
N ASP A 424 4.39 -13.92 -10.66
CA ASP A 424 4.62 -15.23 -11.28
C ASP A 424 6.10 -15.63 -11.24
N ASN A 425 7.01 -14.69 -11.55
CA ASN A 425 8.45 -14.96 -11.54
C ASN A 425 9.03 -15.01 -10.11
N LEU A 426 8.48 -14.23 -9.17
CA LEU A 426 8.78 -14.37 -7.74
C LEU A 426 8.37 -15.76 -7.23
N GLY A 427 7.17 -16.25 -7.59
CA GLY A 427 6.72 -17.59 -7.23
C GLY A 427 7.66 -18.70 -7.73
N LYS A 428 8.19 -18.57 -8.96
CA LYS A 428 9.20 -19.50 -9.49
C LYS A 428 10.50 -19.44 -8.68
N LEU A 429 11.00 -18.23 -8.40
CA LEU A 429 12.23 -18.02 -7.63
C LEU A 429 12.09 -18.57 -6.20
N GLU A 430 10.97 -18.27 -5.53
CA GLU A 430 10.64 -18.80 -4.20
C GLU A 430 10.58 -20.33 -4.21
N GLY A 431 9.97 -20.93 -5.24
CA GLY A 431 9.94 -22.38 -5.40
C GLY A 431 11.32 -23.01 -5.56
N HIS A 432 12.22 -22.35 -6.30
CA HIS A 432 13.61 -22.81 -6.48
C HIS A 432 14.43 -22.65 -5.19
N ALA A 433 14.37 -21.47 -4.58
CA ALA A 433 15.05 -21.18 -3.32
C ALA A 433 14.57 -22.12 -2.20
N GLY A 434 13.27 -22.38 -2.11
CA GLY A 434 12.68 -23.30 -1.13
C GLY A 434 13.21 -24.73 -1.24
N ARG A 435 13.44 -25.25 -2.46
CA ARG A 435 14.05 -26.57 -2.66
C ARG A 435 15.51 -26.61 -2.19
N ILE A 436 16.29 -25.58 -2.53
CA ILE A 436 17.71 -25.49 -2.13
C ILE A 436 17.85 -25.31 -0.62
N ILE A 437 17.01 -24.47 -0.01
CA ILE A 437 16.95 -24.25 1.44
C ILE A 437 16.57 -25.54 2.18
N LYS A 438 15.61 -26.31 1.65
CA LYS A 438 15.26 -27.61 2.21
C LYS A 438 16.43 -28.59 2.13
N LYS A 439 17.09 -28.69 0.96
CA LYS A 439 18.31 -29.49 0.78
C LYS A 439 19.39 -29.10 1.79
N ALA A 440 19.64 -27.81 1.99
CA ALA A 440 20.58 -27.31 3.00
C ALA A 440 20.20 -27.74 4.41
N SER A 441 18.94 -27.53 4.79
CA SER A 441 18.43 -27.89 6.11
C SER A 441 18.55 -29.38 6.40
N ASP A 442 18.22 -30.24 5.43
CA ASP A 442 18.26 -31.69 5.59
C ASP A 442 19.71 -32.22 5.61
N THR A 443 20.61 -31.63 4.80
CA THR A 443 22.04 -31.98 4.79
C THR A 443 22.72 -31.63 6.11
N PHE A 444 22.43 -30.45 6.68
CA PHE A 444 23.05 -30.02 7.93
C PHE A 444 22.51 -30.76 9.16
N LYS A 445 21.26 -31.25 9.13
CA LYS A 445 20.73 -32.11 10.20
C LYS A 445 21.52 -33.41 10.37
N VAL A 446 22.06 -33.96 9.28
CA VAL A 446 22.88 -35.19 9.31
C VAL A 446 24.39 -34.89 9.39
N GLY A 447 24.77 -33.64 9.62
CA GLY A 447 26.18 -33.24 9.79
C GLY A 447 27.04 -33.29 8.52
N GLN A 448 26.41 -33.33 7.34
CA GLN A 448 27.14 -33.43 6.06
C GLN A 448 27.46 -32.05 5.46
N THR A 449 28.42 -32.04 4.54
CA THR A 449 28.77 -30.86 3.73
C THR A 449 27.74 -30.67 2.62
N LEU A 450 27.16 -29.48 2.52
CA LEU A 450 26.21 -29.13 1.47
C LEU A 450 26.95 -28.79 0.19
N GLU A 451 26.60 -29.51 -0.88
CA GLU A 451 27.09 -29.23 -2.23
C GLU A 451 26.04 -28.50 -3.06
N LEU A 452 26.41 -27.32 -3.58
CA LEU A 452 25.59 -26.51 -4.49
C LEU A 452 26.32 -26.27 -5.80
N THR A 453 25.58 -26.30 -6.91
CA THR A 453 26.05 -25.74 -8.19
C THR A 453 26.16 -24.22 -8.13
N ARG A 454 26.94 -23.62 -9.04
CA ARG A 454 26.95 -22.16 -9.26
C ARG A 454 25.55 -21.59 -9.40
N ARG A 455 24.71 -22.22 -10.23
CA ARG A 455 23.32 -21.82 -10.46
C ARG A 455 22.47 -21.86 -9.18
N GLU A 456 22.58 -22.90 -8.37
CA GLU A 456 21.86 -22.98 -7.08
C GLU A 456 22.35 -21.90 -6.10
N ARG A 457 23.67 -21.70 -5.98
CA ARG A 457 24.26 -20.64 -5.15
C ARG A 457 23.77 -19.27 -5.56
N ASP A 458 23.82 -18.96 -6.85
CA ASP A 458 23.41 -17.65 -7.39
C ASP A 458 21.91 -17.43 -7.28
N THR A 459 21.12 -18.50 -7.41
CA THR A 459 19.66 -18.48 -7.14
C THR A 459 19.37 -18.08 -5.70
N ILE A 460 20.09 -18.63 -4.72
CA ILE A 460 19.91 -18.24 -3.31
C ILE A 460 20.31 -16.78 -3.10
N ARG A 461 21.45 -16.34 -3.62
CA ARG A 461 21.88 -14.93 -3.46
C ARG A 461 20.90 -13.95 -4.09
N LYS A 462 20.46 -14.22 -5.32
CA LYS A 462 19.42 -13.43 -6.01
C LYS A 462 18.10 -13.44 -5.24
N PHE A 463 17.70 -14.57 -4.68
CA PHE A 463 16.55 -14.67 -3.79
C PHE A 463 16.70 -13.77 -2.56
N LEU A 464 17.83 -13.81 -1.86
CA LEU A 464 18.09 -12.98 -0.68
C LEU A 464 18.07 -11.48 -1.02
N PHE A 465 18.69 -11.08 -2.14
CA PHE A 465 18.61 -9.70 -2.60
C PHE A 465 17.17 -9.27 -2.87
N LEU A 466 16.39 -10.08 -3.60
CA LEU A 466 15.01 -9.73 -3.92
C LEU A 466 14.13 -9.67 -2.65
N MET A 467 14.40 -10.49 -1.64
CA MET A 467 13.72 -10.37 -0.34
C MET A 467 14.08 -9.07 0.39
N LYS A 468 15.33 -8.61 0.29
CA LYS A 468 15.76 -7.29 0.78
C LYS A 468 15.07 -6.16 0.01
N TYR A 469 15.19 -6.16 -1.31
CA TYR A 469 14.75 -5.09 -2.20
C TYR A 469 13.23 -4.94 -2.27
N ARG A 470 12.48 -6.00 -1.93
CA ARG A 470 11.02 -5.99 -1.91
C ARG A 470 10.42 -5.79 -0.52
N ASN A 471 11.22 -5.63 0.53
CA ASN A 471 10.73 -5.55 1.90
C ASN A 471 9.87 -4.28 2.12
N SER A 472 9.25 -4.17 3.31
CA SER A 472 8.36 -3.05 3.63
C SER A 472 9.04 -1.69 3.53
N THR A 473 10.34 -1.59 3.84
CA THR A 473 11.09 -0.34 3.82
C THR A 473 11.35 0.13 2.39
N PHE A 474 11.85 -0.76 1.52
CA PHE A 474 12.07 -0.44 0.11
C PHE A 474 10.74 -0.19 -0.62
N TYR A 475 9.70 -0.96 -0.31
CA TYR A 475 8.38 -0.68 -0.84
C TYR A 475 7.90 0.72 -0.44
N ALA A 476 8.01 1.10 0.84
CA ALA A 476 7.63 2.42 1.30
C ALA A 476 8.40 3.55 0.59
N ARG A 477 9.70 3.37 0.33
CA ARG A 477 10.54 4.32 -0.41
C ARG A 477 10.01 4.59 -1.82
N TYR A 478 9.64 3.56 -2.57
CA TYR A 478 9.23 3.73 -3.98
C TYR A 478 7.72 3.86 -4.21
N ASN A 479 6.89 3.58 -3.21
CA ASN A 479 5.43 3.53 -3.36
C ASN A 479 4.77 4.93 -3.41
N HIS A 480 5.16 5.73 -4.38
CA HIS A 480 4.67 7.08 -4.62
C HIS A 480 4.08 7.19 -6.03
N ASP A 481 2.92 7.83 -6.17
CA ASP A 481 2.27 8.04 -7.48
C ASP A 481 2.91 9.17 -8.29
N SER A 482 3.69 10.04 -7.63
CA SER A 482 4.37 11.19 -8.23
C SER A 482 5.70 11.46 -7.54
N ILE A 483 6.69 11.92 -8.31
CA ILE A 483 8.00 12.36 -7.81
C ILE A 483 7.89 13.48 -6.77
N THR A 484 6.82 14.30 -6.81
CA THR A 484 6.59 15.37 -5.84
C THR A 484 6.51 14.85 -4.41
N THR A 485 5.87 13.69 -4.22
CA THR A 485 5.68 13.05 -2.91
C THR A 485 6.83 12.15 -2.48
N TYR A 486 7.79 11.88 -3.36
CA TYR A 486 8.97 11.08 -3.04
C TYR A 486 9.88 11.85 -2.09
N ASP A 487 10.24 11.21 -0.97
CA ASP A 487 10.96 11.82 0.15
C ASP A 487 12.18 10.96 0.50
N SER A 488 13.21 11.04 -0.33
CA SER A 488 14.51 10.42 -0.10
C SER A 488 15.62 11.30 -0.69
N ASN A 489 16.84 11.14 -0.17
CA ASN A 489 17.99 11.98 -0.51
C ASN A 489 18.38 11.92 -2.01
N ASP A 490 18.07 10.84 -2.70
CA ASP A 490 18.32 10.63 -4.13
C ASP A 490 17.22 11.18 -5.06
N LYS A 491 16.24 11.93 -4.53
CA LYS A 491 15.09 12.48 -5.29
C LYS A 491 15.49 13.14 -6.61
N HIS A 492 16.55 13.95 -6.60
CA HIS A 492 17.01 14.63 -7.80
C HIS A 492 17.52 13.65 -8.87
N LEU A 493 18.31 12.65 -8.48
CA LEU A 493 18.81 11.61 -9.38
C LEU A 493 17.67 10.77 -9.93
N LEU A 494 16.71 10.41 -9.08
CA LEU A 494 15.53 9.66 -9.47
C LEU A 494 14.68 10.45 -10.47
N GLU A 495 14.48 11.75 -10.25
CA GLU A 495 13.72 12.62 -11.15
C GLU A 495 14.37 12.71 -12.55
N VAL A 496 15.69 12.88 -12.62
CA VAL A 496 16.44 12.89 -13.88
C VAL A 496 16.24 11.55 -14.61
N TYR A 497 16.44 10.44 -13.90
CA TYR A 497 16.27 9.10 -14.46
C TYR A 497 14.83 8.84 -14.95
N MET A 498 13.82 9.28 -14.19
CA MET A 498 12.41 9.20 -14.59
C MET A 498 12.16 9.93 -15.91
N ARG A 499 12.71 11.13 -16.07
CA ARG A 499 12.55 11.95 -17.28
C ARG A 499 13.21 11.32 -18.50
N GLU A 500 14.45 10.85 -18.34
CA GLU A 500 15.21 10.20 -19.41
C GLU A 500 14.57 8.90 -19.90
N ARG A 501 14.09 8.07 -18.95
CA ARG A 501 13.48 6.77 -19.25
C ARG A 501 11.96 6.81 -19.41
N ARG A 502 11.35 7.99 -19.29
CA ARG A 502 9.90 8.26 -19.43
C ARG A 502 9.02 7.47 -18.45
N PHE A 503 9.48 7.29 -17.21
CA PHE A 503 8.66 6.74 -16.13
C PHE A 503 7.71 7.81 -15.58
N LYS A 504 6.50 7.40 -15.16
CA LYS A 504 5.47 8.34 -14.65
C LYS A 504 5.57 8.50 -13.14
N SER A 505 6.01 7.46 -12.44
CA SER A 505 6.11 7.45 -10.98
C SER A 505 7.38 6.74 -10.48
N PRO A 506 7.86 7.04 -9.26
CA PRO A 506 8.89 6.25 -8.58
C PRO A 506 8.53 4.75 -8.49
N ARG A 507 7.23 4.43 -8.36
CA ARG A 507 6.75 3.05 -8.32
C ARG A 507 7.06 2.29 -9.61
N ASP A 508 6.96 2.97 -10.76
CA ASP A 508 7.25 2.35 -12.06
C ASP A 508 8.73 1.93 -12.17
N ILE A 509 9.65 2.73 -11.61
CA ILE A 509 11.08 2.39 -11.54
C ILE A 509 11.28 1.13 -10.71
N TRP A 510 10.64 1.05 -9.54
CA TRP A 510 10.75 -0.12 -8.68
C TRP A 510 10.24 -1.40 -9.36
N TYR A 511 9.13 -1.32 -10.10
CA TYR A 511 8.64 -2.43 -10.92
C TYR A 511 9.62 -2.81 -12.03
N ALA A 512 10.20 -1.83 -12.74
CA ALA A 512 11.19 -2.07 -13.78
C ALA A 512 12.47 -2.73 -13.22
N ASN A 513 12.94 -2.30 -12.04
CA ASN A 513 14.09 -2.89 -11.36
C ASN A 513 13.80 -4.32 -10.91
N LEU A 514 12.68 -4.57 -10.24
CA LEU A 514 12.25 -5.92 -9.84
C LEU A 514 12.20 -6.87 -11.04
N LYS A 515 11.61 -6.42 -12.14
CA LYS A 515 11.56 -7.19 -13.39
C LYS A 515 12.96 -7.48 -13.93
N THR A 516 13.81 -6.46 -13.99
CA THR A 516 15.20 -6.59 -14.43
C THR A 516 15.94 -7.66 -13.62
N PHE A 517 15.89 -7.59 -12.29
CA PHE A 517 16.56 -8.54 -11.41
C PHE A 517 15.97 -9.96 -11.51
N LEU A 518 14.65 -10.10 -11.66
CA LEU A 518 13.97 -11.39 -11.80
C LEU A 518 14.30 -12.08 -13.12
N ASP A 519 14.32 -11.34 -14.22
CA ASP A 519 14.54 -11.87 -15.57
C ASP A 519 16.03 -12.07 -15.88
N LEU A 520 16.91 -11.50 -15.06
CA LEU A 520 18.36 -11.61 -15.23
C LEU A 520 18.85 -13.06 -15.12
N GLU A 521 19.51 -13.53 -16.17
CA GLU A 521 20.29 -14.76 -16.17
C GLU A 521 21.70 -14.49 -15.65
N MET A 522 22.13 -15.27 -14.65
CA MET A 522 23.45 -15.13 -14.03
C MET A 522 24.48 -15.96 -14.82
N ASP A 523 25.09 -15.36 -15.84
CA ASP A 523 26.12 -16.03 -16.64
C ASP A 523 27.50 -16.03 -15.96
N PRO A 524 28.32 -17.08 -16.15
CA PRO A 524 29.66 -17.18 -15.56
C PRO A 524 30.64 -16.09 -16.04
N ASP A 525 30.42 -15.55 -17.24
CA ASP A 525 31.26 -14.51 -17.89
C ASP A 525 30.91 -13.09 -17.42
N MET A 526 30.01 -12.96 -16.45
CA MET A 526 29.62 -11.73 -15.79
C MET A 526 28.99 -10.66 -16.71
N GLN A 527 28.47 -11.05 -17.88
CA GLN A 527 27.75 -10.15 -18.79
C GLN A 527 26.48 -9.58 -18.17
N TRP A 528 25.90 -10.27 -17.19
CA TRP A 528 24.78 -9.80 -16.38
C TRP A 528 25.06 -8.46 -15.68
N ILE A 529 26.31 -8.12 -15.35
CA ILE A 529 26.67 -6.84 -14.71
C ILE A 529 26.33 -5.67 -15.63
N LYS A 530 26.77 -5.74 -16.88
CA LYS A 530 26.48 -4.75 -17.91
C LYS A 530 24.97 -4.61 -18.14
N LYS A 531 24.27 -5.74 -18.24
CA LYS A 531 22.80 -5.76 -18.42
C LYS A 531 22.07 -5.07 -17.27
N VAL A 532 22.53 -5.24 -16.04
CA VAL A 532 21.92 -4.59 -14.85
C VAL A 532 22.18 -3.09 -14.86
N HIS A 533 23.41 -2.66 -15.13
CA HIS A 533 23.74 -1.23 -15.28
C HIS A 533 22.89 -0.51 -16.33
N GLU A 534 22.62 -1.17 -17.46
CA GLU A 534 21.86 -0.57 -18.56
C GLU A 534 20.35 -0.47 -18.29
N ARG A 535 19.80 -1.35 -17.43
CA ARG A 535 18.36 -1.59 -17.30
C ARG A 535 17.76 -1.17 -15.97
N ALA A 536 18.53 -1.13 -14.89
CA ALA A 536 18.06 -0.75 -13.57
C ALA A 536 18.49 0.68 -13.20
N PHE A 537 17.86 1.25 -12.18
CA PHE A 537 18.31 2.50 -11.58
C PHE A 537 19.75 2.36 -11.05
N PRO A 538 20.68 3.30 -11.33
CA PRO A 538 22.12 3.11 -11.09
C PRO A 538 22.50 2.69 -9.66
N ASP A 539 21.92 3.32 -8.64
CA ASP A 539 22.23 3.00 -7.25
C ASP A 539 21.74 1.59 -6.86
N ASP A 540 20.57 1.21 -7.37
CA ASP A 540 19.99 -0.12 -7.15
C ASP A 540 20.75 -1.21 -7.92
N ALA A 541 21.23 -0.89 -9.12
CA ALA A 541 22.11 -1.73 -9.91
C ALA A 541 23.41 -2.03 -9.15
N MET A 542 24.05 -0.99 -8.60
CA MET A 542 25.26 -1.13 -7.79
C MET A 542 25.01 -1.94 -6.52
N MET A 543 23.88 -1.71 -5.85
CA MET A 543 23.49 -2.49 -4.69
C MET A 543 23.33 -3.98 -5.03
N PHE A 544 22.72 -4.31 -6.17
CA PHE A 544 22.60 -5.69 -6.65
C PHE A 544 23.97 -6.31 -6.95
N ILE A 545 24.82 -5.61 -7.69
CA ILE A 545 26.16 -6.08 -8.06
C ILE A 545 27.00 -6.35 -6.81
N HIS A 546 27.04 -5.40 -5.87
CA HIS A 546 27.77 -5.54 -4.62
C HIS A 546 27.22 -6.70 -3.77
N HIS A 547 25.88 -6.84 -3.71
CA HIS A 547 25.26 -7.99 -3.04
C HIS A 547 25.66 -9.31 -3.69
N MET A 548 25.83 -9.37 -5.01
CA MET A 548 26.14 -10.61 -5.73
C MET A 548 27.63 -10.97 -5.70
N GLN A 549 28.54 -9.99 -5.73
CA GLN A 549 29.98 -10.25 -5.90
C GLN A 549 30.83 -9.97 -4.67
N SER A 550 30.51 -8.94 -3.89
CA SER A 550 31.39 -8.41 -2.84
C SER A 550 31.19 -9.09 -1.47
N LYS A 551 30.46 -10.21 -1.43
CA LYS A 551 30.11 -10.92 -0.18
C LYS A 551 30.21 -12.42 -0.36
N PHE A 552 30.73 -13.16 0.62
CA PHE A 552 30.61 -14.62 0.62
C PHE A 552 29.45 -15.09 1.50
N MET A 553 28.90 -16.27 1.19
CA MET A 553 27.75 -16.84 1.87
C MET A 553 28.19 -17.92 2.87
N ALA A 554 27.64 -17.89 4.08
CA ALA A 554 27.85 -18.89 5.12
C ALA A 554 26.53 -19.31 5.78
N PHE A 555 26.45 -20.56 6.22
CA PHE A 555 25.30 -21.09 6.98
C PHE A 555 25.69 -21.25 8.44
N CYS A 556 24.85 -20.76 9.36
CA CYS A 556 25.12 -20.85 10.79
C CYS A 556 23.93 -21.44 11.55
N GLN A 557 24.24 -22.18 12.61
CA GLN A 557 23.28 -22.65 13.60
C GLN A 557 23.75 -22.23 15.00
N PRO A 558 22.83 -21.94 15.94
CA PRO A 558 23.17 -21.73 17.33
C PRO A 558 23.84 -22.97 17.93
N SER A 559 24.92 -22.82 18.68
CA SER A 559 25.56 -23.93 19.39
C SER A 559 24.65 -24.51 20.48
N SER A 560 23.83 -23.66 21.12
CA SER A 560 22.87 -24.03 22.15
C SER A 560 21.48 -24.32 21.56
N GLU A 561 20.84 -25.39 22.03
CA GLU A 561 19.46 -25.74 21.67
C GLU A 561 18.41 -24.79 22.26
N GLU A 562 18.78 -23.91 23.18
CA GLU A 562 17.86 -22.93 23.73
C GLU A 562 17.74 -21.68 22.84
N ASP A 563 18.76 -21.40 22.04
CA ASP A 563 18.91 -20.13 21.32
C ASP A 563 18.19 -20.15 19.97
N GLU A 564 17.49 -19.07 19.66
CA GLU A 564 16.71 -18.96 18.42
C GLU A 564 16.89 -17.60 17.77
N PHE A 565 16.91 -17.57 16.44
CA PHE A 565 16.81 -16.33 15.67
C PHE A 565 15.36 -15.84 15.62
N ILE A 566 15.18 -14.52 15.67
CA ILE A 566 13.88 -13.86 15.51
C ILE A 566 13.69 -13.34 14.08
N LEU A 567 12.46 -12.97 13.74
CA LEU A 567 12.12 -12.29 12.48
C LEU A 567 11.42 -10.95 12.77
N THR A 568 11.86 -9.90 12.08
CA THR A 568 11.28 -8.55 12.14
C THR A 568 10.72 -8.17 10.77
N HIS A 569 9.92 -7.10 10.71
CA HIS A 569 9.30 -6.62 9.47
C HIS A 569 10.26 -6.36 8.30
N ASN A 570 11.47 -5.88 8.59
CA ASN A 570 12.52 -5.59 7.62
C ASN A 570 13.37 -6.82 7.25
N ALA A 571 13.28 -7.92 8.02
CA ALA A 571 13.86 -9.24 7.80
C ALA A 571 15.21 -9.25 7.04
N TYR A 572 15.17 -9.54 5.74
CA TYR A 572 16.35 -9.70 4.87
C TYR A 572 17.06 -8.37 4.52
N GLY A 573 16.50 -7.23 4.93
CA GLY A 573 17.13 -5.92 4.87
C GLY A 573 17.94 -5.55 6.12
N VAL A 574 17.99 -6.41 7.14
CA VAL A 574 18.81 -6.17 8.34
C VAL A 574 20.28 -6.45 8.04
N PHE A 575 21.15 -5.50 8.40
CA PHE A 575 22.60 -5.62 8.23
C PHE A 575 23.38 -5.13 9.44
N GLU A 576 24.63 -5.56 9.55
CA GLU A 576 25.63 -5.01 10.48
C GLU A 576 26.68 -4.24 9.68
N GLY A 577 27.09 -3.10 10.22
CA GLY A 577 28.11 -2.21 9.68
C GLY A 577 27.75 -0.74 9.94
N PRO A 578 28.63 0.20 9.61
CA PRO A 578 28.41 1.61 9.88
C PRO A 578 27.32 2.20 8.98
N SER A 579 26.57 3.15 9.53
CA SER A 579 25.56 3.93 8.84
C SER A 579 25.57 5.33 9.43
N ASP A 580 25.89 6.31 8.59
CA ASP A 580 25.86 7.71 8.97
C ASP A 580 24.44 8.24 8.96
N VAL A 581 24.13 9.02 9.98
CA VAL A 581 22.88 9.78 10.05
C VAL A 581 23.25 11.20 10.48
N GLN A 582 22.93 12.17 9.64
CA GLN A 582 23.03 13.59 9.95
C GLN A 582 21.65 14.12 10.33
N ILE A 583 21.61 15.29 10.95
CA ILE A 583 20.37 16.01 11.19
C ILE A 583 20.42 17.25 10.30
N ASP A 584 19.41 17.42 9.46
CA ASP A 584 19.20 18.63 8.69
C ASP A 584 18.98 19.81 9.66
N PRO A 585 19.87 20.82 9.66
CA PRO A 585 19.72 21.96 10.56
C PRO A 585 18.49 22.83 10.24
N THR A 586 17.92 22.71 9.04
CA THR A 586 16.78 23.50 8.56
C THR A 586 15.44 22.84 8.89
N THR A 587 15.35 21.53 8.66
CA THR A 587 14.10 20.77 8.85
C THR A 587 14.05 20.02 10.18
N GLY A 588 15.20 19.87 10.86
CA GLY A 588 15.35 18.98 12.02
C GLY A 588 15.25 17.49 11.65
N GLY A 589 15.12 17.15 10.37
CA GLY A 589 14.97 15.79 9.89
C GLY A 589 16.28 15.03 9.82
N ALA A 590 16.25 13.72 10.04
CA ALA A 590 17.43 12.87 9.87
C ALA A 590 17.74 12.65 8.38
N ILE A 591 18.94 13.03 7.93
CA ILE A 591 19.48 12.75 6.60
C ILE A 591 20.35 11.49 6.68
N GLU A 592 19.98 10.45 5.93
CA GLU A 592 20.80 9.25 5.79
C GLU A 592 22.04 9.55 4.93
N GLY A 593 23.22 9.21 5.46
CA GLY A 593 24.52 9.39 4.81
C GLY A 593 25.08 8.09 4.24
N ALA A 594 26.41 7.95 4.24
CA ALA A 594 27.06 6.72 3.81
C ALA A 594 26.69 5.54 4.72
N TYR A 595 26.54 4.36 4.13
CA TYR A 595 26.38 3.11 4.88
C TYR A 595 27.26 2.02 4.28
N THR A 596 27.68 1.07 5.10
CA THR A 596 28.45 -0.08 4.65
C THR A 596 27.93 -1.35 5.31
N GLU A 597 27.63 -2.35 4.48
CA GLU A 597 27.06 -3.61 4.95
C GLU A 597 28.15 -4.68 5.08
N TYR A 598 28.70 -4.80 6.27
CA TYR A 598 29.68 -5.83 6.60
C TYR A 598 29.07 -7.22 6.70
N HIS A 599 27.89 -7.34 7.30
CA HIS A 599 27.14 -8.60 7.34
C HIS A 599 25.66 -8.38 7.01
N ASN A 600 25.07 -9.21 6.17
CA ASN A 600 23.61 -9.27 6.00
C ASN A 600 23.07 -10.59 6.53
N PHE A 601 21.88 -10.52 7.10
CA PHE A 601 21.28 -11.65 7.81
C PHE A 601 20.03 -12.15 7.10
N ALA A 602 19.93 -13.47 7.01
CA ALA A 602 18.85 -14.15 6.35
C ALA A 602 18.39 -15.35 7.19
N PRO A 603 17.59 -15.13 8.26
CA PRO A 603 17.04 -16.22 9.05
C PRO A 603 16.15 -17.11 8.17
N ILE A 604 16.43 -18.41 8.16
CA ILE A 604 15.71 -19.40 7.36
C ILE A 604 14.73 -20.18 8.25
N SER A 605 15.16 -20.45 9.47
CA SER A 605 14.36 -20.99 10.56
C SER A 605 14.88 -20.42 11.88
N PRO A 606 14.20 -20.65 13.02
CA PRO A 606 14.73 -20.28 14.34
C PRO A 606 16.12 -20.85 14.62
N LYS A 607 16.53 -21.92 13.94
CA LYS A 607 17.79 -22.64 14.18
C LYS A 607 18.81 -22.53 13.05
N LEU A 608 18.48 -21.90 11.92
CA LEU A 608 19.36 -21.83 10.76
C LEU A 608 19.28 -20.43 10.14
N ILE A 609 20.45 -19.80 9.95
CA ILE A 609 20.59 -18.49 9.34
C ILE A 609 21.61 -18.55 8.20
N ILE A 610 21.35 -17.81 7.13
CA ILE A 610 22.37 -17.49 6.12
C ILE A 610 22.96 -16.13 6.47
N ILE A 611 24.29 -16.03 6.45
CA ILE A 611 25.02 -14.79 6.65
C ILE A 611 25.81 -14.50 5.37
N LEU A 612 25.62 -13.30 4.82
CA LEU A 612 26.49 -12.77 3.77
C LEU A 612 27.52 -11.87 4.42
N ARG A 613 28.81 -12.24 4.36
CA ARG A 613 29.91 -11.46 4.91
C ARG A 613 30.66 -10.75 3.80
N SER A 614 30.87 -9.44 3.97
CA SER A 614 31.63 -8.61 3.04
C SER A 614 33.07 -9.08 2.91
N SER A 615 33.56 -9.08 1.67
CA SER A 615 34.97 -9.35 1.36
C SER A 615 35.91 -8.29 1.97
N LEU A 616 35.40 -7.10 2.33
CA LEU A 616 36.16 -6.08 3.05
C LEU A 616 36.66 -6.54 4.42
N LEU A 617 36.04 -7.57 5.01
CA LEU A 617 36.45 -8.13 6.31
C LEU A 617 37.31 -9.39 6.19
N VAL A 618 37.67 -9.79 4.97
CA VAL A 618 38.51 -10.95 4.69
C VAL A 618 39.94 -10.49 4.50
N ASP A 619 40.87 -11.24 5.07
CA ASP A 619 42.30 -11.02 4.92
C ASP A 619 42.80 -11.68 3.62
N PRO A 620 43.20 -10.91 2.59
CA PRO A 620 43.62 -11.45 1.29
C PRO A 620 44.84 -12.38 1.39
N SER A 621 45.74 -12.14 2.36
CA SER A 621 46.94 -12.97 2.57
C SER A 621 46.58 -14.43 2.90
N LYS A 622 45.45 -14.64 3.58
CA LYS A 622 44.92 -15.96 3.94
C LYS A 622 44.20 -16.65 2.78
N GLU A 623 43.87 -15.92 1.72
CA GLU A 623 43.29 -16.48 0.49
C GLU A 623 44.35 -16.73 -0.60
N GLY A 624 45.64 -16.56 -0.31
CA GLY A 624 46.71 -16.78 -1.30
C GLY A 624 46.81 -15.67 -2.37
N ALA A 625 46.28 -14.49 -2.08
CA ALA A 625 46.29 -13.31 -2.94
C ALA A 625 47.08 -12.16 -2.28
N GLU A 626 48.35 -12.42 -1.95
CA GLU A 626 49.23 -11.43 -1.29
C GLU A 626 49.51 -10.22 -2.18
N ASP A 627 49.51 -10.44 -3.50
CA ASP A 627 49.62 -9.42 -4.55
C ASP A 627 48.46 -8.42 -4.55
N LEU A 628 47.28 -8.82 -4.07
CA LEU A 628 46.10 -7.95 -4.00
C LEU A 628 45.97 -7.22 -2.67
N GLN A 629 46.85 -7.48 -1.69
CA GLN A 629 46.68 -6.94 -0.32
C GLN A 629 46.64 -5.41 -0.30
N GLU A 630 47.54 -4.75 -1.04
CA GLU A 630 47.61 -3.29 -1.14
C GLU A 630 46.31 -2.71 -1.76
N GLU A 631 45.81 -3.31 -2.84
CA GLU A 631 44.55 -2.89 -3.48
C GLU A 631 43.35 -3.00 -2.52
N TRP A 632 43.31 -4.07 -1.71
CA TRP A 632 42.26 -4.28 -0.71
C TRP A 632 42.36 -3.29 0.47
N GLU A 633 43.57 -2.87 0.84
CA GLU A 633 43.77 -1.84 1.86
C GLU A 633 43.34 -0.46 1.34
N ILE A 634 43.68 -0.12 0.10
CA ILE A 634 43.22 1.10 -0.57
C ILE A 634 41.68 1.12 -0.62
N LEU A 635 41.05 0.01 -1.03
CA LEU A 635 39.59 -0.08 -1.10
C LEU A 635 38.94 0.10 0.28
N ARG A 636 39.51 -0.52 1.33
CA ARG A 636 39.01 -0.36 2.71
C ARG A 636 39.13 1.09 3.17
N GLU A 637 40.25 1.75 2.89
CA GLU A 637 40.45 3.14 3.27
C GLU A 637 39.53 4.08 2.50
N GLU A 638 39.27 3.81 1.22
CA GLU A 638 38.33 4.60 0.42
C GLU A 638 36.90 4.48 0.95
N VAL A 639 36.45 3.26 1.27
CA VAL A 639 35.15 3.05 1.92
C VAL A 639 35.11 3.76 3.26
N ARG A 640 36.20 3.73 4.04
CA ARG A 640 36.28 4.40 5.35
C ARG A 640 36.12 5.92 5.25
N LYS A 641 36.74 6.53 4.23
CA LYS A 641 36.68 7.98 3.96
C LYS A 641 35.30 8.47 3.53
N GLN A 642 34.44 7.59 3.02
CA GLN A 642 33.06 7.94 2.67
C GLN A 642 32.19 8.20 3.90
N HIS A 643 32.58 7.70 5.07
CA HIS A 643 31.82 7.91 6.31
C HIS A 643 32.23 9.20 7.03
N LEU A 644 31.27 9.83 7.70
CA LEU A 644 31.46 11.03 8.52
C LEU A 644 32.37 10.80 9.72
N PHE A 645 32.36 9.57 10.24
CA PHE A 645 33.21 9.16 11.35
C PHE A 645 34.10 7.98 10.93
N PRO A 646 35.16 8.23 10.13
CA PRO A 646 36.02 7.19 9.55
C PRO A 646 36.56 6.19 10.58
N ASP A 647 36.91 6.65 11.78
CA ASP A 647 37.47 5.79 12.84
C ASP A 647 36.42 4.84 13.44
N LYS A 648 35.15 5.27 13.49
CA LYS A 648 34.03 4.41 13.93
C LYS A 648 33.53 3.49 12.82
N ALA A 649 33.67 3.93 11.57
CA ALA A 649 33.28 3.15 10.40
C ALA A 649 34.15 1.90 10.21
N ALA A 650 35.38 1.88 10.71
CA ALA A 650 36.33 0.79 10.51
C ALA A 650 36.05 -0.48 11.34
N VAL A 651 35.12 -0.47 12.30
CA VAL A 651 35.00 -1.54 13.31
C VAL A 651 33.72 -2.34 13.14
N SER A 652 33.83 -3.56 12.60
CA SER A 652 32.72 -4.51 12.61
C SER A 652 32.51 -5.13 14.00
N LEU A 653 31.26 -5.12 14.46
CA LEU A 653 30.82 -5.81 15.69
C LEU A 653 30.97 -7.33 15.60
N LEU A 654 30.96 -7.86 14.39
CA LEU A 654 31.04 -9.29 14.08
C LEU A 654 32.36 -9.65 13.41
N GLN A 655 33.39 -8.81 13.52
CA GLN A 655 34.72 -9.07 12.95
C GLN A 655 35.25 -10.48 13.27
N ARG A 656 35.05 -10.92 14.51
CA ARG A 656 35.51 -12.20 15.05
C ARG A 656 34.53 -13.37 14.84
N LEU A 657 33.41 -13.16 14.15
CA LEU A 657 32.45 -14.23 13.87
C LEU A 657 33.15 -15.41 13.15
N PRO A 658 33.08 -16.64 13.68
CA PRO A 658 33.91 -17.77 13.23
C PRO A 658 33.33 -18.45 11.99
N ILE A 659 33.14 -17.68 10.92
CA ILE A 659 32.67 -18.15 9.62
C ILE A 659 33.77 -17.98 8.57
N LYS A 660 33.82 -18.91 7.61
CA LYS A 660 34.78 -18.87 6.49
C LYS A 660 34.06 -19.06 5.16
N LYS A 661 34.72 -18.62 4.09
CA LYS A 661 34.29 -18.83 2.71
C LYS A 661 34.17 -20.32 2.39
N CYS A 662 33.17 -20.68 1.60
CA CYS A 662 32.95 -22.07 1.18
C CYS A 662 34.10 -22.58 0.30
N GLY A 663 34.35 -23.88 0.34
CA GLY A 663 35.22 -24.54 -0.64
C GLY A 663 34.58 -24.55 -2.03
N ASN A 664 35.37 -24.80 -3.07
CA ASN A 664 34.87 -24.87 -4.44
C ASN A 664 35.65 -25.90 -5.28
N SER A 665 35.11 -26.28 -6.45
CA SER A 665 35.70 -27.29 -7.33
C SER A 665 36.94 -26.83 -8.12
N TYR A 666 37.16 -25.53 -8.24
CA TYR A 666 38.17 -24.92 -9.11
C TYR A 666 39.41 -24.40 -8.36
N SER A 667 39.40 -24.41 -7.03
CA SER A 667 40.52 -24.07 -6.17
C SER A 667 41.06 -25.31 -5.44
N THR A 668 42.31 -25.24 -4.98
CA THR A 668 42.96 -26.24 -4.12
C THR A 668 43.73 -25.52 -3.01
N THR A 669 44.00 -26.19 -1.90
CA THR A 669 44.78 -25.61 -0.79
C THR A 669 46.23 -26.10 -0.87
N ILE A 670 47.19 -25.19 -0.94
CA ILE A 670 48.63 -25.47 -0.93
C ILE A 670 49.23 -24.68 0.23
N ASN A 671 49.91 -25.35 1.18
CA ASN A 671 50.49 -24.75 2.38
C ASN A 671 49.52 -23.85 3.18
N GLY A 672 48.25 -24.27 3.28
CA GLY A 672 47.20 -23.51 3.98
C GLY A 672 46.59 -22.33 3.21
N LYS A 673 47.12 -22.00 2.01
CA LYS A 673 46.60 -20.94 1.12
C LYS A 673 45.74 -21.53 0.02
N LEU A 674 44.66 -20.83 -0.36
CA LEU A 674 43.77 -21.25 -1.44
C LEU A 674 44.34 -20.77 -2.79
N VAL A 675 44.53 -21.66 -3.76
CA VAL A 675 45.08 -21.33 -5.08
C VAL A 675 44.16 -21.89 -6.17
N LEU A 676 44.04 -21.19 -7.30
CA LEU A 676 43.29 -21.68 -8.47
C LEU A 676 43.99 -22.91 -9.08
N LYS A 677 43.19 -23.88 -9.55
CA LYS A 677 43.72 -25.02 -10.31
C LYS A 677 44.24 -24.55 -11.68
N PRO A 678 45.34 -25.13 -12.21
CA PRO A 678 45.91 -24.73 -13.50
C PRO A 678 44.88 -24.77 -14.64
N ASN A 679 44.89 -23.76 -15.52
CA ASN A 679 44.03 -23.65 -16.71
C ASN A 679 42.51 -23.73 -16.44
N ARG A 680 42.05 -23.38 -15.23
CA ARG A 680 40.63 -23.44 -14.88
C ARG A 680 40.08 -22.07 -14.47
N GLY A 681 39.29 -21.45 -15.34
CA GLY A 681 38.46 -20.29 -15.03
C GLY A 681 37.09 -20.66 -14.43
N PRO A 682 36.25 -19.66 -14.06
CA PRO A 682 34.87 -19.87 -13.61
C PRO A 682 34.03 -20.56 -14.69
N ARG A 683 33.28 -21.59 -14.34
CA ARG A 683 32.39 -22.32 -15.26
C ARG A 683 31.00 -22.51 -14.66
N GLY A 684 30.01 -22.74 -15.52
CA GLY A 684 28.61 -22.96 -15.11
C GLY A 684 28.40 -24.22 -14.26
N ASP A 685 29.25 -25.24 -14.43
CA ASP A 685 29.22 -26.53 -13.74
C ASP A 685 30.01 -26.55 -12.42
N ASP A 686 30.58 -25.41 -12.00
CA ASP A 686 31.31 -25.32 -10.74
C ASP A 686 30.44 -25.69 -9.53
N ARG A 687 31.07 -26.38 -8.57
CA ARG A 687 30.46 -26.88 -7.34
C ARG A 687 31.06 -26.17 -6.13
N PHE A 688 30.21 -25.89 -5.15
CA PHE A 688 30.54 -25.15 -3.92
C PHE A 688 30.18 -26.00 -2.71
N TYR A 689 31.09 -26.07 -1.76
CA TYR A 689 31.01 -26.96 -0.60
C TYR A 689 30.87 -26.14 0.69
N PHE A 690 29.69 -26.20 1.30
CA PHE A 690 29.33 -25.42 2.48
C PHE A 690 29.30 -26.31 3.71
N THR A 691 30.03 -25.89 4.74
CA THR A 691 29.88 -26.40 6.10
C THR A 691 28.94 -25.49 6.89
N CYS A 692 28.21 -26.05 7.84
CA CYS A 692 27.38 -25.26 8.75
C CYS A 692 28.15 -24.91 10.03
N PHE A 693 28.31 -23.62 10.32
CA PHE A 693 29.06 -23.15 11.48
C PHE A 693 28.19 -23.12 12.73
N ARG A 694 28.71 -23.62 13.85
CA ARG A 694 28.07 -23.50 15.16
C ARG A 694 28.52 -22.19 15.81
N ILE A 695 27.57 -21.29 16.09
CA ILE A 695 27.87 -19.97 16.68
C ILE A 695 27.38 -19.91 18.13
N SER A 696 28.18 -19.31 19.01
CA SER A 696 27.85 -19.21 20.44
C SER A 696 26.63 -18.32 20.69
N SER A 697 26.03 -18.47 21.87
CA SER A 697 24.91 -17.65 22.35
C SER A 697 25.21 -16.14 22.29
N TYR A 698 26.47 -15.75 22.48
CA TYR A 698 26.92 -14.36 22.31
C TYR A 698 26.60 -13.84 20.90
N TYR A 699 26.96 -14.58 19.85
CA TYR A 699 26.72 -14.16 18.47
C TYR A 699 25.24 -14.21 18.10
N VAL A 700 24.49 -15.20 18.59
CA VAL A 700 23.04 -15.25 18.37
C VAL A 700 22.35 -14.04 18.99
N ASN A 701 22.68 -13.72 20.25
CA ASN A 701 22.12 -12.55 20.93
C ASN A 701 22.55 -11.24 20.28
N LEU A 702 23.79 -11.13 19.78
CA LEU A 702 24.26 -9.95 19.07
C LEU A 702 23.52 -9.76 17.74
N ILE A 703 23.34 -10.83 16.96
CA ILE A 703 22.55 -10.80 15.72
C ILE A 703 21.11 -10.39 16.04
N ASN A 704 20.45 -11.04 17.00
CA ASN A 704 19.09 -10.67 17.40
C ASN A 704 19.01 -9.22 17.92
N SER A 705 20.03 -8.72 18.60
CA SER A 705 20.10 -7.32 19.03
C SER A 705 20.13 -6.37 17.84
N ILE A 706 20.86 -6.69 16.76
CA ILE A 706 20.87 -5.90 15.52
C ILE A 706 19.48 -5.91 14.87
N PHE A 707 18.79 -7.06 14.85
CA PHE A 707 17.41 -7.14 14.39
C PHE A 707 16.48 -6.22 15.19
N LEU A 708 16.58 -6.22 16.52
CA LEU A 708 15.78 -5.36 17.39
C LEU A 708 16.13 -3.88 17.21
N GLU A 709 17.42 -3.56 17.05
CA GLU A 709 17.90 -2.19 16.85
C GLU A 709 17.34 -1.55 15.59
N GLN A 710 17.14 -2.34 14.53
CA GLN A 710 16.61 -1.88 13.24
C GLN A 710 15.10 -2.14 13.09
N ALA A 711 14.41 -2.59 14.15
CA ALA A 711 12.98 -2.91 14.10
C ALA A 711 12.06 -1.74 14.51
N THR A 712 12.61 -0.57 14.84
CA THR A 712 11.87 0.57 15.44
C THR A 712 10.63 1.02 14.66
N LYS A 713 10.68 0.97 13.31
CA LYS A 713 9.56 1.36 12.43
C LYS A 713 8.50 0.24 12.25
N GLY A 714 8.73 -0.95 12.79
CA GLY A 714 7.90 -2.13 12.60
C GLY A 714 6.89 -2.37 13.71
N ASP A 715 5.81 -3.08 13.38
CA ASP A 715 4.74 -3.42 14.31
C ASP A 715 4.79 -4.85 14.86
N THR A 716 5.56 -5.73 14.20
CA THR A 716 5.57 -7.16 14.50
C THR A 716 6.98 -7.74 14.60
N ILE A 717 7.20 -8.58 15.62
CA ILE A 717 8.39 -9.43 15.77
C ILE A 717 7.92 -10.88 15.94
N VAL A 718 8.29 -11.75 14.99
CA VAL A 718 7.96 -13.18 15.01
C VAL A 718 9.06 -13.99 15.71
N TYR A 719 8.64 -14.96 16.51
CA TYR A 719 9.50 -15.84 17.28
C TYR A 719 8.86 -17.24 17.39
N ARG A 720 9.64 -18.26 17.78
CA ARG A 720 9.12 -19.61 17.99
C ARG A 720 8.90 -19.91 19.47
N SER A 721 9.96 -19.84 20.28
CA SER A 721 9.89 -20.12 21.72
C SER A 721 9.77 -18.85 22.57
N LYS A 722 8.82 -18.85 23.52
CA LYS A 722 8.68 -17.77 24.51
C LYS A 722 9.91 -17.65 25.42
N SER A 723 10.53 -18.78 25.79
CA SER A 723 11.73 -18.77 26.64
C SER A 723 12.94 -18.19 25.91
N ALA A 724 13.15 -18.55 24.64
CA ALA A 724 14.23 -18.01 23.82
C ALA A 724 14.05 -16.50 23.58
N LEU A 725 12.82 -16.07 23.26
CA LEU A 725 12.49 -14.65 23.14
C LEU A 725 12.76 -13.88 24.44
N GLY A 726 12.33 -14.42 25.58
CA GLY A 726 12.54 -13.78 26.89
C GLY A 726 14.02 -13.54 27.18
N ARG A 727 14.88 -14.55 26.94
CA ARG A 727 16.34 -14.43 27.09
C ARG A 727 16.93 -13.41 26.12
N THR A 728 16.49 -13.41 24.86
CA THR A 728 16.91 -12.44 23.83
C THR A 728 16.57 -11.01 24.23
N LEU A 729 15.32 -10.75 24.64
CA LEU A 729 14.87 -9.42 25.04
C LEU A 729 15.61 -8.93 26.29
N LYS A 730 15.75 -9.78 27.31
CA LYS A 730 16.51 -9.44 28.51
C LYS A 730 17.96 -9.07 28.18
N SER A 731 18.63 -9.90 27.39
CA SER A 731 20.00 -9.64 26.94
C SER A 731 20.11 -8.32 26.16
N TYR A 732 19.15 -8.00 25.29
CA TYR A 732 19.19 -6.76 24.51
C TYR A 732 18.94 -5.52 25.37
N LEU A 733 17.97 -5.58 26.29
CA LEU A 733 17.53 -4.43 27.09
C LEU A 733 18.52 -4.08 28.21
N GLU A 734 19.14 -5.06 28.85
CA GLU A 734 20.01 -4.85 30.01
C GLU A 734 21.48 -4.58 29.63
N ILE A 735 21.94 -5.05 28.46
CA ILE A 735 23.32 -4.85 28.03
C ILE A 735 23.49 -3.45 27.44
N GLY A 736 24.29 -2.61 28.09
CA GLY A 736 24.78 -1.36 27.52
C GLY A 736 25.86 -1.64 26.49
N ARG A 737 25.56 -1.43 25.20
CA ARG A 737 26.51 -1.55 24.10
C ARG A 737 26.63 -0.21 23.40
N GLU A 738 27.86 0.19 23.10
CA GLU A 738 28.11 1.43 22.35
C GLU A 738 27.41 1.39 20.98
N GLY A 739 26.81 2.51 20.58
CA GLY A 739 26.04 2.63 19.33
C GLY A 739 24.61 2.06 19.39
N PHE A 740 24.24 1.34 20.45
CA PHE A 740 22.91 0.73 20.60
C PHE A 740 22.04 1.53 21.56
N LYS A 741 20.72 1.47 21.35
CA LYS A 741 19.70 2.09 22.21
C LYS A 741 19.98 3.58 22.45
N LEU A 742 20.39 4.27 21.38
CA LEU A 742 20.57 5.72 21.34
C LEU A 742 19.22 6.39 21.12
N VAL A 743 18.78 7.20 22.06
CA VAL A 743 17.50 7.93 22.01
C VAL A 743 17.77 9.44 22.15
N THR A 744 16.89 10.28 21.62
CA THR A 744 16.97 11.73 21.84
C THR A 744 16.49 12.10 23.25
N ASP A 745 16.81 13.31 23.69
CA ASP A 745 16.31 13.90 24.94
C ASP A 745 14.87 14.44 24.82
N GLU A 746 14.23 14.27 23.66
CA GLU A 746 12.83 14.65 23.47
C GLU A 746 11.88 13.76 24.26
N ALA A 747 10.83 14.36 24.83
CA ALA A 747 9.85 13.66 25.65
C ALA A 747 9.12 12.52 24.90
N ASN A 748 9.05 12.59 23.57
CA ASN A 748 8.30 11.67 22.69
C ASN A 748 9.21 10.90 21.71
N ASP A 749 10.47 10.62 22.06
CA ASP A 749 11.36 9.85 21.19
C ASP A 749 10.74 8.49 20.79
N PRO A 750 10.54 8.22 19.49
CA PRO A 750 9.86 7.01 19.01
C PRO A 750 10.65 5.73 19.31
N ARG A 751 11.98 5.80 19.40
CA ARG A 751 12.83 4.66 19.74
C ARG A 751 12.73 4.34 21.22
N LEU A 752 12.69 5.33 22.11
CA LEU A 752 12.44 5.14 23.54
C LEU A 752 11.07 4.51 23.78
N ALA A 753 10.04 4.98 23.07
CA ALA A 753 8.71 4.39 23.12
C ALA A 753 8.72 2.91 22.66
N PHE A 754 9.45 2.58 21.60
CA PHE A 754 9.67 1.21 21.15
C PHE A 754 10.39 0.35 22.21
N LEU A 755 11.48 0.85 22.79
CA LEU A 755 12.26 0.14 23.82
C LEU A 755 11.43 -0.13 25.09
N LYS A 756 10.63 0.83 25.56
CA LYS A 756 9.72 0.66 26.70
C LYS A 756 8.64 -0.40 26.44
N LYS A 757 8.15 -0.51 25.19
CA LYS A 757 7.23 -1.60 24.81
C LYS A 757 7.90 -2.95 24.90
N LEU A 758 9.15 -3.07 24.43
CA LEU A 758 9.93 -4.30 24.55
C LEU A 758 10.21 -4.67 26.01
N GLU A 759 10.55 -3.68 26.85
CA GLU A 759 10.72 -3.87 28.30
C GLU A 759 9.46 -4.44 28.95
N LYS A 760 8.29 -3.87 28.65
CA LYS A 760 7.01 -4.40 29.16
C LYS A 760 6.76 -5.85 28.73
N ILE A 761 7.06 -6.21 27.49
CA ILE A 761 6.93 -7.59 26.99
C ILE A 761 7.94 -8.52 27.65
N ALA A 762 9.19 -8.09 27.79
CA ALA A 762 10.22 -8.85 28.50
C ALA A 762 9.80 -9.11 29.95
N GLY A 763 9.20 -8.09 30.59
CA GLY A 763 8.57 -8.17 31.91
C GLY A 763 7.59 -9.34 32.06
N GLN A 764 6.73 -9.53 31.06
CA GLN A 764 5.74 -10.61 31.03
C GLN A 764 6.36 -12.00 30.83
N LEU A 765 7.54 -12.08 30.21
CA LEU A 765 8.18 -13.35 29.83
C LEU A 765 9.17 -13.87 30.88
N VAL A 766 9.95 -12.97 31.49
CA VAL A 766 11.08 -13.34 32.37
C VAL A 766 11.11 -12.58 33.70
N GLY A 767 10.06 -11.82 34.03
CA GLY A 767 9.98 -11.06 35.28
C GLY A 767 10.76 -9.75 35.21
N ASN A 768 11.55 -9.42 36.23
CA ASN A 768 12.20 -8.11 36.30
C ASN A 768 13.26 -7.93 35.18
N VAL A 769 13.07 -6.90 34.35
CA VAL A 769 13.98 -6.47 33.28
C VAL A 769 14.09 -4.96 33.33
N CYS A 770 15.32 -4.44 33.30
CA CYS A 770 15.58 -3.00 33.37
C CYS A 770 16.22 -2.51 32.07
N LEU A 771 15.50 -1.66 31.34
CA LEU A 771 15.98 -1.05 30.11
C LEU A 771 17.16 -0.10 30.40
N ARG A 772 18.31 -0.39 29.80
CA ARG A 772 19.46 0.53 29.75
C ARG A 772 19.55 1.19 28.38
N TYR A 773 19.59 2.51 28.33
CA TYR A 773 19.71 3.28 27.08
C TYR A 773 20.59 4.52 27.30
N LYS A 774 21.04 5.13 26.20
CA LYS A 774 21.83 6.37 26.23
C LYS A 774 21.04 7.47 25.56
N ALA A 775 20.72 8.52 26.33
CA ALA A 775 20.14 9.74 25.78
C ALA A 775 21.24 10.58 25.14
N ILE A 776 20.95 11.14 23.96
CA ILE A 776 21.79 12.09 23.25
C ILE A 776 20.98 13.38 23.12
N ALA A 777 21.58 14.50 23.50
CA ALA A 777 20.99 15.80 23.23
C ALA A 777 21.03 16.04 21.72
N LEU A 778 19.88 16.31 21.10
CA LEU A 778 19.90 16.88 19.76
C LEU A 778 20.64 18.22 19.82
N PRO A 779 21.47 18.57 18.82
CA PRO A 779 22.01 19.92 18.75
C PRO A 779 20.81 20.87 18.71
N LYS A 780 20.55 21.59 19.81
CA LYS A 780 19.66 22.75 19.76
C LYS A 780 20.26 23.66 18.70
N PRO A 781 19.48 24.21 17.76
CA PRO A 781 20.01 25.17 16.80
C PRO A 781 20.51 26.40 17.57
N GLN A 782 21.77 26.36 17.98
CA GLN A 782 22.53 27.53 18.37
C GLN A 782 23.12 28.08 17.08
N THR A 783 22.32 28.84 16.36
CA THR A 783 22.86 29.70 15.31
C THR A 783 22.18 31.05 15.41
N HIS A 784 22.99 32.01 15.85
CA HIS A 784 22.71 33.43 15.85
C HIS A 784 22.17 33.81 14.46
N MET A 785 20.98 34.42 14.39
CA MET A 785 20.24 34.80 13.17
C MET A 785 21.10 35.47 12.07
N SER A 786 22.22 36.10 12.44
CA SER A 786 23.11 36.78 11.50
C SER A 786 23.94 35.87 10.58
N GLN A 787 24.37 34.68 11.02
CA GLN A 787 25.20 33.78 10.18
C GLN A 787 24.37 32.99 9.17
N TRP A 788 23.13 32.62 9.52
CA TRP A 788 22.22 31.91 8.63
C TRP A 788 21.69 32.80 7.51
N VAL A 789 21.38 34.06 7.83
CA VAL A 789 21.06 35.08 6.82
C VAL A 789 22.27 35.34 5.91
N ALA A 790 23.49 35.40 6.45
CA ALA A 790 24.70 35.55 5.64
C ALA A 790 24.94 34.37 4.68
N HIS A 791 24.66 33.13 5.10
CA HIS A 791 24.78 31.95 4.25
C HIS A 791 23.70 31.89 3.15
N LEU A 792 22.45 32.21 3.48
CA LEU A 792 21.35 32.29 2.50
C LEU A 792 21.51 33.45 1.52
N VAL A 793 22.05 34.59 1.97
CA VAL A 793 22.43 35.71 1.11
C VAL A 793 23.62 35.31 0.23
N GLY A 794 24.63 34.61 0.76
CA GLY A 794 25.76 34.08 -0.03
C GLY A 794 25.33 33.10 -1.12
N LEU A 795 24.39 32.20 -0.82
CA LEU A 795 23.82 31.27 -1.80
C LEU A 795 22.97 31.98 -2.86
N LYS A 796 22.19 33.00 -2.47
CA LYS A 796 21.43 33.84 -3.42
C LYS A 796 22.36 34.70 -4.29
N VAL A 797 23.47 35.20 -3.75
CA VAL A 797 24.48 35.97 -4.50
C VAL A 797 25.24 35.07 -5.48
N MET A 798 25.57 33.83 -5.10
CA MET A 798 26.17 32.83 -6.02
C MET A 798 25.20 32.36 -7.12
N ALA A 799 23.89 32.33 -6.83
CA ALA A 799 22.88 32.08 -7.87
C ALA A 799 22.73 33.26 -8.85
N LEU A 800 22.93 34.50 -8.38
CA LEU A 800 22.86 35.73 -9.18
C LEU A 800 24.15 36.02 -9.98
N SER A 801 25.30 35.49 -9.58
CA SER A 801 26.59 35.68 -10.27
C SER A 801 26.68 35.02 -11.66
N SER A 802 25.61 34.35 -12.11
CA SER A 802 25.44 33.85 -13.47
C SER A 802 24.81 34.86 -14.44
N LYS A 803 24.39 36.04 -13.96
CA LYS A 803 23.88 37.16 -14.78
C LYS A 803 24.81 38.37 -14.67
N SER A 804 25.01 39.10 -15.77
CA SER A 804 26.11 40.05 -16.04
C SER A 804 26.21 41.29 -15.14
N ASP A 805 25.32 41.48 -14.17
CA ASP A 805 25.13 42.78 -13.50
C ASP A 805 25.53 42.76 -12.00
N ALA A 806 26.37 41.82 -11.58
CA ALA A 806 26.85 41.75 -10.19
C ALA A 806 27.91 42.86 -9.88
N PRO A 807 27.82 43.54 -8.72
CA PRO A 807 28.78 44.58 -8.31
C PRO A 807 30.25 44.10 -8.26
N GLU A 808 31.18 44.95 -8.70
CA GLU A 808 32.60 44.60 -8.95
C GLU A 808 33.34 43.97 -7.76
N VAL A 809 32.99 44.33 -6.52
CA VAL A 809 33.66 43.79 -5.32
C VAL A 809 33.56 42.26 -5.21
N TYR A 810 32.53 41.64 -5.81
CA TYR A 810 32.31 40.19 -5.76
C TYR A 810 32.94 39.43 -6.94
N LYS A 811 33.44 40.11 -7.97
CA LYS A 811 34.21 39.48 -9.06
C LYS A 811 35.67 39.19 -8.66
N LEU A 812 36.15 39.86 -7.60
CA LEU A 812 37.51 39.73 -7.06
C LEU A 812 37.76 38.46 -6.25
N MET A 813 36.73 37.64 -5.96
CA MET A 813 36.84 36.42 -5.16
C MET A 813 36.78 35.11 -5.97
N LYS A 814 37.16 35.12 -7.26
CA LYS A 814 37.33 33.88 -8.03
C LYS A 814 38.67 33.19 -7.67
N PRO A 815 38.69 31.88 -7.38
CA PRO A 815 39.94 31.15 -7.26
C PRO A 815 40.59 30.98 -8.65
N GLY A 816 41.81 31.48 -8.82
CA GLY A 816 42.59 31.33 -10.07
C GLY A 816 43.32 32.58 -10.57
N SER A 817 43.23 33.72 -9.89
CA SER A 817 43.93 34.94 -10.30
C SER A 817 44.72 35.56 -9.13
N PHE A 818 45.74 34.87 -8.65
CA PHE A 818 46.96 35.49 -8.13
C PHE A 818 48.11 34.49 -8.29
N LEU A 819 49.08 34.87 -9.13
CA LEU A 819 50.32 34.15 -9.39
C LEU A 819 51.46 34.95 -8.72
N PHE A 820 52.38 34.19 -8.09
CA PHE A 820 53.72 34.53 -7.55
C PHE A 820 53.84 35.00 -6.07
N PRO A 821 54.99 34.72 -5.41
CA PRO A 821 55.69 33.44 -5.28
C PRO A 821 56.10 33.10 -3.83
N LEU A 822 56.52 31.85 -3.62
CA LEU A 822 57.27 31.35 -2.48
C LEU A 822 58.48 32.23 -2.12
N ASN A 823 58.55 32.73 -0.89
CA ASN A 823 59.69 32.59 0.01
C ASN A 823 59.44 33.28 1.36
N SER A 824 60.24 32.84 2.33
CA SER A 824 60.60 33.48 3.61
C SER A 824 59.77 33.17 4.86
N PHE A 825 60.40 32.36 5.71
CA PHE A 825 60.66 32.62 7.14
C PHE A 825 59.44 32.87 8.03
N ALA A 826 59.09 31.92 8.90
CA ALA A 826 59.69 31.68 10.21
C ALA A 826 58.95 32.44 11.32
N ASP A 827 58.81 31.72 12.43
CA ASP A 827 58.89 32.23 13.79
C ASP A 827 57.65 32.79 14.51
N TYR A 828 57.55 32.25 15.73
CA TYR A 828 56.92 32.68 16.97
C TYR A 828 55.46 32.35 17.30
N ASP A 829 55.36 31.39 18.22
CA ASP A 829 54.43 31.26 19.35
C ASP A 829 53.77 32.57 19.82
N HIS A 830 52.48 32.49 20.17
CA HIS A 830 52.00 32.67 21.54
C HIS A 830 50.57 32.15 21.73
#